data_AF-A0A485LGJ5-F1
#
_entry.id   AF-A0A485LGJ5-F1
#
_cell.length_a   1.000
_cell.length_b   1.000
_cell.length_c   1.000
_cell.angle_alpha   90.00
_cell.angle_beta   90.00
_cell.angle_gamma   90.00
#
_symmetry.space_group_name_H-M   'P 1'
#
loop_
_entity.id
_entity.type
_entity.pdbx_description
1 polymer ?
#
loop_
_entity_poly.entity_id
_entity_poly.type
_entity_poly.pdbx_seq_one_letter_code
_entity_poly.pdbx_strand_id
1 'polypeptide(L)'
;MVGLGRRCCVVVFFLCWFAHAQIQVFSEPNFQGTSSTLANGTVVNDFQGQIGSLRSYYLALHVYSKPNLNGNVTVVARDVVDLTSLAVGSISVTQVNWTFAAVNLFVNPQQDWRKLSGPFVQYIPGYTVDDFQGRFEFVDNCPSFGINAILICFTGVNFTGSRSLVYTPKAVSSIVRSFQVVAYNDSWRAIELYQHASRENPVAQLLAGESIAHWNGPTLERIVVPRHLVAVIYSRHSFTGNKTFAFPFRTLYCTTLQIGSIDVVLYNASMDMVEIFPLPNFNGPPLQFKAGDAVSTFKGSIGWIRIPLLHALVVYQGEQFAGSSVQLTQNEIQEFTTYKLFQVQSFQIQSIPMPPAVYLFTSYRCSGLPTKTLYLHEKEPIVNDTFQCLHVHSEFALVMYARPNYQGNRLFVWSAMGDMPPAIWETMASFVVIEKANVASFVRDDASSPDSIVWASKIYLTSALEIRAYDVISVGDNRSNIVELSSHNQVDYIDIPPGVIVQAFCRPDFKGSFRILTESGTYPFVRSFRVYRTDGALPTTDDESVVAFLKHGREGRSDWSLLVPARETSASLIVFAMTLGAHGFDTVDVPASLALVVYSGSQFQGQRRIIPSGIYTAEEQGIDFLYSMQSFRVIQSSDVALLPTESTGLRGVRGHFTSKVCTEANITFVLDQEYMVLPKLDWSVLYIPDGLALVAYDRPWLLGRYVVWTSPVVKSPRSLGAKIRSVKVVLASEAPPPQLDPLPPSVFGGPFGRIYVDEEEPNIGRWEEAWLPDGCSIGVSSMTFWTFSSFDGYCMTLYNDYNFQESKTVIKIDGRLVSEYKSFKLHRANNCPVTPTEFAGIYPNLFGLDVPPILMQIGDNISALVFPWNAPIQKVTVPNGLKILAYAREQFQGDCTTWAKDSVLNEPNISSLRVRAVDDVSMPCEETFDQSKSTNTQQDDLTNHDLESSVRNF
;
A
#
# COMPACT_ATOMS: atom_id res chain seq x y z
N MET A 1 5.40 19.62 -45.65
CA MET A 1 5.39 20.36 -44.37
C MET A 1 4.71 19.54 -43.27
N VAL A 2 5.25 18.37 -42.95
CA VAL A 2 4.73 17.45 -41.91
C VAL A 2 5.95 16.99 -41.13
N GLY A 3 6.16 17.54 -39.93
CA GLY A 3 7.40 17.27 -39.19
C GLY A 3 7.59 18.02 -37.87
N LEU A 4 6.52 18.41 -37.16
CA LEU A 4 6.66 19.04 -35.83
C LEU A 4 5.65 18.58 -34.76
N GLY A 5 4.70 17.68 -35.05
CA GLY A 5 3.60 17.35 -34.11
C GLY A 5 3.92 16.40 -32.95
N ARG A 6 4.96 15.56 -33.03
CA ARG A 6 5.23 14.51 -32.01
C ARG A 6 6.15 14.93 -30.86
N ARG A 7 6.86 16.05 -30.96
CA ARG A 7 7.74 16.55 -29.88
C ARG A 7 7.05 17.51 -28.90
N CYS A 8 5.92 18.12 -29.26
CA CYS A 8 5.17 18.98 -28.33
C CYS A 8 4.38 18.18 -27.27
N CYS A 9 3.81 17.02 -27.59
CA CYS A 9 2.99 16.27 -26.62
C CYS A 9 3.82 15.66 -25.48
N VAL A 10 5.07 15.24 -25.73
CA VAL A 10 5.98 14.73 -24.69
C VAL A 10 6.44 15.85 -23.75
N VAL A 11 6.62 17.07 -24.27
CA VAL A 11 7.00 18.25 -23.46
C VAL A 11 5.82 18.75 -22.61
N VAL A 12 4.58 18.68 -23.11
CA VAL A 12 3.37 19.03 -22.35
C VAL A 12 3.05 17.98 -21.27
N PHE A 13 3.30 16.68 -21.53
CA PHE A 13 3.13 15.60 -20.54
C PHE A 13 4.16 15.69 -19.39
N PHE A 14 5.42 16.05 -19.69
CA PHE A 14 6.43 16.35 -18.67
C PHE A 14 6.05 17.60 -17.84
N LEU A 15 5.45 18.63 -18.45
CA LEU A 15 4.97 19.83 -17.75
C LEU A 15 3.76 19.56 -16.83
N CYS A 16 2.88 18.61 -17.18
CA CYS A 16 1.73 18.24 -16.33
C CYS A 16 2.08 17.31 -15.16
N TRP A 17 3.13 16.48 -15.28
CA TRP A 17 3.66 15.68 -14.16
C TRP A 17 4.19 16.60 -13.03
N PHE A 18 4.74 17.77 -13.37
CA PHE A 18 5.23 18.75 -12.40
C PHE A 18 4.12 19.46 -11.59
N ALA A 19 2.85 19.34 -11.97
CA ALA A 19 1.74 20.05 -11.31
C ALA A 19 1.19 19.39 -10.03
N HIS A 20 1.50 18.11 -9.78
CA HIS A 20 0.89 17.33 -8.66
C HIS A 20 1.81 17.13 -7.46
N ALA A 21 3.11 17.33 -7.62
CA ALA A 21 3.98 17.45 -6.47
C ALA A 21 3.82 18.89 -5.94
N GLN A 22 3.35 19.03 -4.71
CA GLN A 22 3.11 20.33 -4.08
C GLN A 22 3.73 20.35 -2.70
N ILE A 23 4.33 21.48 -2.33
CA ILE A 23 4.75 21.75 -0.95
C ILE A 23 3.72 22.67 -0.29
N GLN A 24 3.50 22.46 1.01
CA GLN A 24 2.66 23.36 1.80
C GLN A 24 3.53 24.17 2.74
N VAL A 25 3.56 25.48 2.53
CA VAL A 25 4.29 26.46 3.32
C VAL A 25 3.30 27.13 4.28
N PHE A 26 3.57 27.10 5.56
CA PHE A 26 2.74 27.68 6.60
C PHE A 26 3.40 28.94 7.15
N SER A 27 2.62 29.98 7.45
CA SER A 27 3.16 31.25 7.97
C SER A 27 3.65 31.15 9.41
N GLU A 28 3.21 30.15 10.18
CA GLU A 28 3.62 29.94 11.57
C GLU A 28 4.27 28.55 11.78
N PRO A 29 5.05 28.35 12.86
CA PRO A 29 5.59 27.04 13.22
C PRO A 29 4.50 25.97 13.45
N ASN A 30 4.92 24.72 13.56
CA ASN A 30 4.09 23.54 13.87
C ASN A 30 2.95 23.27 12.88
N PHE A 31 3.10 23.67 11.62
CA PHE A 31 2.08 23.57 10.56
C PHE A 31 0.82 24.39 10.88
N GLN A 32 1.00 25.58 11.46
CA GLN A 32 -0.07 26.50 11.85
C GLN A 32 -0.05 27.79 11.03
N GLY A 33 -1.09 28.62 11.16
CA GLY A 33 -1.24 29.86 10.41
C GLY A 33 -1.70 29.66 8.96
N THR A 34 -1.51 30.68 8.13
CA THR A 34 -1.94 30.66 6.72
C THR A 34 -1.06 29.72 5.91
N SER A 35 -1.69 28.75 5.24
CA SER A 35 -1.00 27.81 4.34
C SER A 35 -1.02 28.33 2.90
N SER A 36 0.14 28.30 2.24
CA SER A 36 0.32 28.51 0.82
C SER A 36 0.82 27.22 0.18
N THR A 37 0.14 26.77 -0.86
CA THR A 37 0.55 25.57 -1.61
C THR A 37 1.33 25.98 -2.84
N LEU A 38 2.55 25.47 -2.98
CA LEU A 38 3.45 25.81 -4.08
C LEU A 38 3.75 24.56 -4.91
N ALA A 39 3.48 24.63 -6.21
CA ALA A 39 3.76 23.54 -7.15
C ALA A 39 5.24 23.52 -7.56
N ASN A 40 5.70 22.42 -8.15
CA ASN A 40 7.03 22.36 -8.74
C ASN A 40 7.22 23.44 -9.83
N GLY A 41 8.40 24.05 -9.89
CA GLY A 41 8.71 25.16 -10.79
C GLY A 41 8.22 26.52 -10.30
N THR A 42 7.50 26.59 -9.17
CA THR A 42 7.08 27.87 -8.59
C THR A 42 8.31 28.71 -8.22
N VAL A 43 8.31 29.97 -8.61
CA VAL A 43 9.33 30.97 -8.25
C VAL A 43 8.63 32.21 -7.70
N VAL A 44 9.01 32.64 -6.51
CA VAL A 44 8.58 33.92 -5.93
C VAL A 44 9.83 34.78 -5.76
N ASN A 45 10.01 35.73 -6.67
CA ASN A 45 11.20 36.58 -6.72
C ASN A 45 11.28 37.59 -5.58
N ASP A 46 10.18 37.93 -4.92
CA ASP A 46 10.20 38.85 -3.79
C ASP A 46 9.18 38.36 -2.76
N PHE A 47 9.64 37.47 -1.88
CA PHE A 47 8.79 36.85 -0.89
C PHE A 47 8.67 37.76 0.33
N GLN A 48 7.50 38.37 0.50
CA GLN A 48 7.20 39.27 1.61
C GLN A 48 6.56 38.47 2.75
N GLY A 49 7.35 38.07 3.74
CA GLY A 49 6.87 37.35 4.92
C GLY A 49 7.90 36.41 5.53
N GLN A 50 7.48 35.67 6.55
CA GLN A 50 8.25 34.56 7.13
C GLN A 50 7.67 33.23 6.69
N ILE A 51 8.52 32.21 6.65
CA ILE A 51 8.09 30.82 6.50
C ILE A 51 8.13 30.21 7.89
N GLY A 52 6.95 29.92 8.43
CA GLY A 52 6.82 29.34 9.76
C GLY A 52 7.12 27.86 9.77
N SER A 53 6.54 27.08 8.85
CA SER A 53 6.80 25.65 8.72
C SER A 53 6.50 25.13 7.32
N LEU A 54 6.95 23.91 6.99
CA LEU A 54 6.84 23.33 5.65
C LEU A 54 6.48 21.85 5.73
N ARG A 55 5.47 21.42 4.97
CA ARG A 55 5.30 20.00 4.60
C ARG A 55 5.75 19.77 3.18
N SER A 56 6.55 18.73 2.97
CA SER A 56 7.04 18.37 1.64
C SER A 56 7.00 16.87 1.40
N TYR A 57 6.36 16.50 0.29
CA TYR A 57 6.35 15.15 -0.26
C TYR A 57 6.98 15.21 -1.66
N TYR A 58 8.20 14.68 -1.80
CA TYR A 58 8.94 14.54 -3.07
C TYR A 58 9.39 15.85 -3.77
N LEU A 59 9.21 17.01 -3.15
CA LEU A 59 9.73 18.30 -3.63
C LEU A 59 10.73 18.95 -2.66
N ALA A 60 11.52 19.88 -3.17
CA ALA A 60 12.44 20.70 -2.41
C ALA A 60 12.05 22.18 -2.52
N LEU A 61 11.92 22.83 -1.37
CA LEU A 61 11.80 24.29 -1.27
C LEU A 61 13.21 24.89 -1.17
N HIS A 62 13.56 25.75 -2.12
CA HIS A 62 14.76 26.55 -2.08
C HIS A 62 14.40 27.92 -1.52
N VAL A 63 14.99 28.27 -0.38
CA VAL A 63 14.81 29.55 0.31
C VAL A 63 16.05 30.38 0.11
N TYR A 64 15.91 31.53 -0.54
CA TYR A 64 17.00 32.45 -0.83
C TYR A 64 16.93 33.65 0.11
N SER A 65 18.06 34.03 0.69
CA SER A 65 18.11 35.11 1.68
C SER A 65 17.89 36.52 1.12
N LYS A 66 17.91 36.69 -0.21
CA LYS A 66 17.63 37.96 -0.90
C LYS A 66 16.59 37.79 -2.01
N PRO A 67 15.95 38.88 -2.48
CA PRO A 67 15.07 38.84 -3.64
C PRO A 67 15.78 38.41 -4.94
N ASN A 68 14.99 37.97 -5.92
CA ASN A 68 15.37 37.53 -7.26
C ASN A 68 16.29 36.30 -7.29
N LEU A 69 16.03 35.31 -6.42
CA LEU A 69 16.78 34.07 -6.28
C LEU A 69 18.28 34.30 -6.00
N ASN A 70 18.58 35.35 -5.23
CA ASN A 70 19.94 35.74 -4.87
C ASN A 70 20.23 35.52 -3.38
N GLY A 71 21.52 35.51 -3.03
CA GLY A 71 21.97 35.31 -1.66
C GLY A 71 22.21 33.84 -1.34
N ASN A 72 22.23 33.52 -0.05
CA ASN A 72 22.46 32.15 0.41
C ASN A 72 21.18 31.34 0.21
N VAL A 73 21.32 30.14 -0.35
CA VAL A 73 20.20 29.22 -0.57
C VAL A 73 20.16 28.17 0.54
N THR A 74 18.96 27.94 1.09
CA THR A 74 18.65 26.84 2.01
C THR A 74 17.63 25.93 1.34
N VAL A 75 17.94 24.65 1.20
CA VAL A 75 17.09 23.64 0.56
C VAL A 75 16.38 22.82 1.63
N VAL A 76 15.05 22.79 1.59
CA VAL A 76 14.21 22.05 2.53
C VAL A 76 13.38 21.02 1.75
N ALA A 77 13.72 19.73 1.91
CA ALA A 77 13.17 18.63 1.11
C ALA A 77 12.31 17.63 1.90
N ARG A 78 11.94 17.99 3.13
CA ARG A 78 11.10 17.17 4.03
C ARG A 78 10.31 18.07 4.96
N ASP A 79 9.46 17.47 5.78
CA ASP A 79 8.69 18.18 6.79
C ASP A 79 9.60 18.87 7.81
N VAL A 80 9.41 20.17 8.00
CA VAL A 80 10.10 20.98 9.02
C VAL A 80 9.07 21.81 9.77
N VAL A 81 9.05 21.65 11.08
CA VAL A 81 8.07 22.28 11.97
C VAL A 81 8.38 23.72 12.32
N ASP A 82 9.61 24.20 12.11
CA ASP A 82 9.96 25.59 12.38
C ASP A 82 11.05 26.06 11.41
N LEU A 83 10.71 27.04 10.58
CA LEU A 83 11.59 27.69 9.62
C LEU A 83 11.68 29.20 9.86
N THR A 84 11.14 29.70 10.99
CA THR A 84 11.03 31.14 11.28
C THR A 84 12.39 31.84 11.39
N SER A 85 13.45 31.08 11.63
CA SER A 85 14.83 31.59 11.69
C SER A 85 15.44 31.89 10.32
N LEU A 86 14.84 31.43 9.22
CA LEU A 86 15.38 31.66 7.88
C LEU A 86 15.08 33.09 7.41
N ALA A 87 16.10 33.79 6.94
CA ALA A 87 15.90 35.01 6.15
C ALA A 87 15.35 34.61 4.79
N VAL A 88 14.17 35.11 4.43
CA VAL A 88 13.49 34.81 3.17
C VAL A 88 13.36 36.09 2.36
N GLY A 89 14.06 36.17 1.24
CA GLY A 89 13.90 37.24 0.25
C GLY A 89 13.28 36.73 -1.05
N SER A 90 13.50 35.47 -1.41
CA SER A 90 12.81 34.81 -2.51
C SER A 90 12.78 33.29 -2.31
N ILE A 91 11.91 32.60 -3.04
CA ILE A 91 11.81 31.15 -2.98
C ILE A 91 11.67 30.53 -4.37
N SER A 92 12.15 29.31 -4.53
CA SER A 92 11.80 28.46 -5.66
C SER A 92 11.50 27.03 -5.23
N VAL A 93 10.73 26.31 -6.03
CA VAL A 93 10.33 24.93 -5.75
C VAL A 93 10.81 24.04 -6.88
N THR A 94 11.52 22.96 -6.55
CA THR A 94 12.06 22.02 -7.52
C THR A 94 11.77 20.58 -7.12
N GLN A 95 11.87 19.64 -8.06
CA GLN A 95 11.77 18.21 -7.76
C GLN A 95 12.97 17.77 -6.95
N VAL A 96 12.77 16.97 -5.89
CA VAL A 96 13.89 16.35 -5.17
C VAL A 96 14.73 15.56 -6.16
N ASN A 97 15.96 15.99 -6.37
CA ASN A 97 16.93 15.27 -7.18
C ASN A 97 18.10 14.77 -6.32
N TRP A 98 18.90 13.91 -6.91
CA TRP A 98 20.06 13.26 -6.30
C TRP A 98 21.21 14.21 -5.90
N THR A 99 21.16 15.48 -6.28
CA THR A 99 22.20 16.49 -6.01
C THR A 99 21.93 17.30 -4.73
N PHE A 100 20.80 17.10 -4.05
CA PHE A 100 20.38 17.90 -2.88
C PHE A 100 20.96 17.46 -1.53
N ALA A 101 22.12 16.80 -1.54
CA ALA A 101 22.80 16.43 -0.30
C ALA A 101 23.17 17.70 0.48
N ALA A 102 22.70 17.82 1.73
CA ALA A 102 22.99 18.95 2.60
C ALA A 102 23.05 18.53 4.07
N VAL A 103 23.79 19.30 4.86
CA VAL A 103 23.93 19.16 6.31
C VAL A 103 23.34 20.40 6.98
N ASN A 104 22.40 20.19 7.89
CA ASN A 104 21.83 21.24 8.73
C ASN A 104 22.48 21.19 10.12
N LEU A 105 23.08 22.30 10.56
CA LEU A 105 23.70 22.44 11.88
C LEU A 105 22.79 23.26 12.80
N PHE A 106 22.26 22.65 13.86
CA PHE A 106 21.34 23.26 14.82
C PHE A 106 22.06 23.69 16.10
N VAL A 107 21.77 24.91 16.60
CA VAL A 107 22.42 25.44 17.80
C VAL A 107 21.86 24.84 19.09
N ASN A 108 20.53 24.69 19.19
CA ASN A 108 19.84 24.10 20.35
C ASN A 108 18.44 23.63 19.90
N PRO A 109 18.32 22.40 19.34
CA PRO A 109 17.04 21.94 18.85
C PRO A 109 16.11 21.55 20.00
N GLN A 110 14.83 21.95 19.95
CA GLN A 110 13.82 21.28 20.77
C GLN A 110 13.55 19.92 20.11
N GLN A 111 13.83 18.83 20.83
CA GLN A 111 13.75 17.49 20.27
C GLN A 111 12.46 16.79 20.72
N ASP A 112 11.56 16.54 19.78
CA ASP A 112 10.62 15.42 19.83
C ASP A 112 11.05 14.45 18.73
N TRP A 113 10.96 13.13 18.93
CA TRP A 113 11.62 12.09 18.11
C TRP A 113 11.23 12.06 16.61
N ARG A 114 10.32 12.95 16.18
CA ARG A 114 9.95 13.21 14.76
C ARG A 114 10.02 14.69 14.34
N LYS A 115 10.39 15.62 15.22
CA LYS A 115 10.32 17.07 14.99
C LYS A 115 11.60 17.73 15.50
N LEU A 116 12.46 18.16 14.56
CA LEU A 116 13.56 19.08 14.86
C LEU A 116 13.06 20.51 14.62
N SER A 117 13.13 21.36 15.64
CA SER A 117 12.83 22.80 15.55
C SER A 117 13.98 23.63 16.11
N GLY A 118 14.13 24.85 15.61
CA GLY A 118 15.14 25.81 16.06
C GLY A 118 16.07 26.32 14.95
N PRO A 119 16.88 27.34 15.24
CA PRO A 119 17.76 27.95 14.25
C PRO A 119 18.84 26.99 13.78
N PHE A 120 18.99 26.89 12.46
CA PHE A 120 20.04 26.11 11.82
C PHE A 120 20.72 26.86 10.68
N VAL A 121 21.92 26.40 10.34
CA VAL A 121 22.65 26.82 9.14
C VAL A 121 22.87 25.59 8.26
N GLN A 122 22.59 25.71 6.98
CA GLN A 122 22.77 24.64 6.02
C GLN A 122 24.08 24.78 5.24
N TYR A 123 24.74 23.65 5.03
CA TYR A 123 25.95 23.51 4.23
C TYR A 123 25.77 22.37 3.21
N ILE A 124 26.33 22.53 2.02
CA ILE A 124 26.29 21.52 0.94
C ILE A 124 27.70 20.94 0.69
N PRO A 125 27.82 19.77 0.05
CA PRO A 125 29.09 19.20 -0.36
C PRO A 125 30.00 20.22 -1.08
N GLY A 126 31.26 20.28 -0.66
CA GLY A 126 32.27 21.23 -1.14
C GLY A 126 32.51 22.42 -0.21
N TYR A 127 31.64 22.67 0.77
CA TYR A 127 31.88 23.71 1.77
C TYR A 127 32.96 23.31 2.79
N THR A 128 33.81 24.28 3.13
CA THR A 128 34.88 24.16 4.12
C THR A 128 34.83 25.36 5.06
N VAL A 129 34.96 25.12 6.36
CA VAL A 129 35.05 26.17 7.39
C VAL A 129 36.30 25.94 8.21
N ASP A 130 37.31 26.79 7.98
CA ASP A 130 38.65 26.61 8.53
C ASP A 130 38.78 27.10 9.98
N ASP A 131 37.95 28.05 10.42
CA ASP A 131 37.91 28.50 11.82
C ASP A 131 36.47 28.83 12.23
N PHE A 132 35.80 27.84 12.81
CA PHE A 132 34.45 27.94 13.32
C PHE A 132 34.48 28.46 14.76
N GLN A 133 33.92 29.66 14.94
CA GLN A 133 33.82 30.35 16.24
C GLN A 133 32.45 30.15 16.93
N GLY A 134 31.54 29.41 16.29
CA GLY A 134 30.20 29.14 16.81
C GLY A 134 30.10 27.85 17.63
N ARG A 135 28.87 27.49 18.00
CA ARG A 135 28.53 26.20 18.60
C ARG A 135 27.27 25.66 17.92
N PHE A 136 27.27 24.37 17.61
CA PHE A 136 26.06 23.63 17.24
C PHE A 136 25.97 22.37 18.09
N GLU A 137 24.77 21.97 18.46
CA GLU A 137 24.50 20.85 19.35
C GLU A 137 23.95 19.63 18.60
N PHE A 138 23.44 19.82 17.38
CA PHE A 138 22.87 18.74 16.60
C PHE A 138 23.15 18.91 15.12
N VAL A 139 23.42 17.79 14.46
CA VAL A 139 23.64 17.70 13.02
C VAL A 139 22.53 16.87 12.45
N ASP A 140 21.93 17.36 11.38
CA ASP A 140 20.92 16.65 10.62
C ASP A 140 21.36 16.57 9.16
N ASN A 141 21.77 15.38 8.76
CA ASN A 141 22.06 15.08 7.37
C ASN A 141 20.75 14.68 6.72
N CYS A 142 20.22 15.51 5.81
CA CYS A 142 18.91 15.31 5.21
C CYS A 142 18.87 13.96 4.45
N PRO A 143 18.27 12.88 4.99
CA PRO A 143 18.39 11.54 4.42
C PRO A 143 17.23 11.33 3.46
N SER A 144 17.24 12.03 2.34
CA SER A 144 16.21 11.89 1.32
C SER A 144 16.81 11.07 0.16
N PHE A 145 16.32 9.84 -0.04
CA PHE A 145 16.56 9.02 -1.25
C PHE A 145 17.99 8.44 -1.43
N GLY A 146 18.68 8.07 -0.35
CA GLY A 146 19.88 7.22 -0.43
C GLY A 146 21.20 7.95 -0.71
N ILE A 147 21.20 9.27 -0.79
CA ILE A 147 22.41 10.10 -0.90
C ILE A 147 22.48 11.01 0.32
N ASN A 148 23.53 10.85 1.12
CA ASN A 148 23.76 11.65 2.32
C ASN A 148 24.85 12.69 2.03
N ALA A 149 24.78 13.86 2.67
CA ALA A 149 25.98 14.65 2.90
C ALA A 149 26.64 14.16 4.20
N ILE A 150 27.96 14.22 4.26
CA ILE A 150 28.73 13.88 5.46
C ILE A 150 29.35 15.16 5.99
N LEU A 151 29.19 15.39 7.28
CA LEU A 151 29.93 16.41 8.00
C LEU A 151 31.19 15.80 8.60
N ILE A 152 32.34 16.37 8.26
CA ILE A 152 33.64 16.04 8.83
C ILE A 152 34.03 17.16 9.79
N CYS A 153 33.95 16.92 11.09
CA CYS A 153 34.30 17.88 12.12
C CYS A 153 35.73 17.68 12.62
N PHE A 154 36.38 18.77 12.99
CA PHE A 154 37.72 18.79 13.59
C PHE A 154 37.73 19.62 14.87
N THR A 155 38.48 19.17 15.87
CA THR A 155 38.58 19.86 17.17
C THR A 155 39.50 21.09 17.15
N GLY A 156 40.35 21.23 16.13
CA GLY A 156 41.23 22.38 15.89
C GLY A 156 40.81 23.21 14.68
N VAL A 157 41.46 24.34 14.48
CA VAL A 157 41.31 25.19 13.27
C VAL A 157 42.09 24.62 12.10
N ASN A 158 41.81 25.03 10.87
CA ASN A 158 42.44 24.59 9.63
C ASN A 158 42.49 23.05 9.49
N PHE A 159 41.41 22.38 9.89
CA PHE A 159 41.27 20.90 9.85
C PHE A 159 42.32 20.14 10.68
N THR A 160 42.78 20.75 11.77
CA THR A 160 43.72 20.13 12.71
C THR A 160 43.01 19.49 13.92
N GLY A 161 43.70 18.64 14.66
CA GLY A 161 43.16 17.96 15.85
C GLY A 161 42.42 16.66 15.53
N SER A 162 41.50 16.27 16.40
CA SER A 162 40.74 15.02 16.25
C SER A 162 39.61 15.18 15.25
N ARG A 163 39.47 14.22 14.33
CA ARG A 163 38.44 14.20 13.31
C ARG A 163 37.24 13.35 13.74
N SER A 164 36.03 13.80 13.43
CA SER A 164 34.80 13.02 13.58
C SER A 164 33.95 13.12 12.31
N LEU A 165 33.45 11.99 11.82
CA LEU A 165 32.54 11.87 10.69
C LEU A 165 31.10 11.69 11.19
N VAL A 166 30.18 12.47 10.65
CA VAL A 166 28.76 12.43 11.01
C VAL A 166 27.96 12.04 9.77
N TYR A 167 27.51 10.78 9.73
CA TYR A 167 26.76 10.21 8.60
C TYR A 167 25.25 10.24 8.82
N THR A 168 24.79 10.24 10.07
CA THR A 168 23.38 10.21 10.44
C THR A 168 23.03 11.37 11.37
N PRO A 169 21.75 11.77 11.43
CA PRO A 169 21.31 12.80 12.36
C PRO A 169 21.66 12.43 13.80
N LYS A 170 22.41 13.27 14.50
CA LYS A 170 22.82 13.04 15.90
C LYS A 170 23.24 14.32 16.60
N ALA A 171 23.24 14.27 17.93
CA ALA A 171 23.83 15.30 18.76
C ALA A 171 25.36 15.31 18.63
N VAL A 172 25.95 16.50 18.58
CA VAL A 172 27.39 16.69 18.55
C VAL A 172 27.85 17.18 19.92
N SER A 173 28.58 16.31 20.62
CA SER A 173 29.06 16.55 21.98
C SER A 173 30.50 17.06 22.04
N SER A 174 31.22 17.09 20.91
CA SER A 174 32.61 17.55 20.81
C SER A 174 32.70 19.03 20.43
N ILE A 175 33.77 19.69 20.87
CA ILE A 175 34.11 21.05 20.42
C ILE A 175 34.52 20.95 18.94
N VAL A 176 33.79 21.65 18.07
CA VAL A 176 34.11 21.75 16.64
C VAL A 176 34.73 23.12 16.39
N ARG A 177 35.94 23.14 15.84
CA ARG A 177 36.70 24.36 15.50
C ARG A 177 36.96 24.52 14.01
N SER A 178 36.81 23.46 13.23
CA SER A 178 36.73 23.52 11.77
C SER A 178 35.94 22.32 11.23
N PHE A 179 35.35 22.43 10.05
CA PHE A 179 34.62 21.30 9.44
C PHE A 179 34.53 21.39 7.91
N GLN A 180 34.31 20.23 7.29
CA GLN A 180 34.08 20.08 5.86
C GLN A 180 32.77 19.35 5.61
N VAL A 181 32.09 19.68 4.52
CA VAL A 181 30.92 18.94 4.05
C VAL A 181 31.27 18.27 2.73
N VAL A 182 31.09 16.95 2.67
CA VAL A 182 31.40 16.14 1.49
C VAL A 182 30.20 15.31 1.08
N ALA A 183 30.12 14.95 -0.20
CA ALA A 183 29.11 14.03 -0.69
C ALA A 183 29.40 12.62 -0.15
N TYR A 184 28.38 11.92 0.33
CA TYR A 184 28.54 10.54 0.78
C TYR A 184 28.93 9.65 -0.40
N ASN A 185 30.02 8.92 -0.20
CA ASN A 185 30.42 7.78 -1.00
C ASN A 185 30.75 6.67 0.01
N ASP A 186 30.60 5.42 -0.39
CA ASP A 186 30.97 4.29 0.45
C ASP A 186 32.43 4.36 0.92
N SER A 187 33.34 4.98 0.17
CA SER A 187 34.72 5.22 0.61
C SER A 187 34.85 6.03 1.91
N TRP A 188 33.83 6.81 2.26
CA TRP A 188 33.82 7.62 3.48
C TRP A 188 33.25 6.89 4.70
N ARG A 189 32.74 5.67 4.54
CA ARG A 189 32.22 4.89 5.67
C ARG A 189 33.40 4.41 6.51
N ALA A 190 33.58 4.99 7.69
CA ALA A 190 34.65 4.63 8.60
C ALA A 190 34.27 3.42 9.46
N ILE A 191 35.30 2.74 9.96
CA ILE A 191 35.17 1.87 11.13
C ILE A 191 34.91 2.76 12.35
N GLU A 192 33.89 2.43 13.13
CA GLU A 192 33.49 3.20 14.32
C GLU A 192 33.81 2.41 15.60
N LEU A 193 34.60 3.01 16.48
CA LEU A 193 35.04 2.44 17.74
C LEU A 193 34.27 3.08 18.89
N TYR A 194 33.65 2.27 19.76
CA TYR A 194 32.82 2.75 20.87
C TYR A 194 33.32 2.20 22.20
N GLN A 195 33.33 3.08 23.20
CA GLN A 195 33.62 2.70 24.58
C GLN A 195 32.47 1.93 25.22
N HIS A 196 31.21 2.24 24.89
CA HIS A 196 30.03 1.58 25.43
C HIS A 196 29.12 0.98 24.35
N ALA A 197 28.34 -0.05 24.70
CA ALA A 197 27.39 -0.70 23.79
C ALA A 197 26.21 0.19 23.36
N SER A 198 25.97 1.31 24.04
CA SER A 198 24.84 2.24 23.83
C SER A 198 25.02 3.15 22.60
N ARG A 199 24.07 4.06 22.34
CA ARG A 199 24.06 5.01 21.20
C ARG A 199 24.93 6.26 21.43
N GLU A 200 26.11 6.08 22.01
CA GLU A 200 27.05 7.18 22.25
C GLU A 200 27.85 7.52 20.98
N ASN A 201 28.59 8.64 21.02
CA ASN A 201 29.50 9.01 19.94
C ASN A 201 30.71 8.04 19.91
N PRO A 202 31.19 7.64 18.72
CA PRO A 202 32.39 6.81 18.64
C PRO A 202 33.59 7.57 19.20
N VAL A 203 34.43 6.88 19.98
CA VAL A 203 35.68 7.43 20.52
C VAL A 203 36.74 7.61 19.43
N ALA A 204 36.63 6.87 18.32
CA ALA A 204 37.47 7.02 17.15
C ALA A 204 36.76 6.50 15.89
N GLN A 205 37.09 7.10 14.74
CA GLN A 205 36.59 6.71 13.43
C GLN A 205 37.76 6.65 12.44
N LEU A 206 37.93 5.50 11.78
CA LEU A 206 39.07 5.22 10.90
C LEU A 206 38.60 4.84 9.50
N LEU A 207 39.10 5.53 8.49
CA LEU A 207 38.86 5.28 7.07
C LEU A 207 39.83 4.22 6.50
N ALA A 208 39.59 3.79 5.27
CA ALA A 208 40.49 2.90 4.54
C ALA A 208 41.94 3.45 4.52
N GLY A 209 42.91 2.64 4.95
CA GLY A 209 44.33 2.99 4.99
C GLY A 209 44.76 3.78 6.24
N GLU A 210 43.84 4.15 7.12
CA GLU A 210 44.18 4.80 8.38
C GLU A 210 44.49 3.79 9.49
N SER A 211 45.31 4.22 10.44
CA SER A 211 45.75 3.35 11.53
C SER A 211 46.03 4.13 12.82
N ILE A 212 45.98 3.42 13.94
CA ILE A 212 46.35 3.91 15.28
C ILE A 212 47.49 3.01 15.77
N ALA A 213 48.72 3.50 15.69
CA ALA A 213 49.90 2.76 16.13
C ALA A 213 49.98 2.57 17.66
N HIS A 214 49.31 3.43 18.44
CA HIS A 214 49.32 3.37 19.90
C HIS A 214 47.92 3.66 20.45
N TRP A 215 47.13 2.61 20.68
CA TRP A 215 45.85 2.74 21.34
C TRP A 215 46.04 2.91 22.84
N ASN A 216 45.88 4.15 23.31
CA ASN A 216 45.85 4.50 24.74
C ASN A 216 44.41 4.82 25.21
N GLY A 217 43.42 4.47 24.41
CA GLY A 217 42.01 4.75 24.70
C GLY A 217 41.44 3.80 25.76
N PRO A 218 40.19 4.06 26.20
CA PRO A 218 39.49 3.17 27.12
C PRO A 218 39.28 1.78 26.49
N THR A 219 38.89 0.81 27.32
CA THR A 219 38.42 -0.49 26.82
C THR A 219 37.27 -0.27 25.85
N LEU A 220 37.37 -0.83 24.65
CA LEU A 220 36.31 -0.77 23.66
C LEU A 220 35.27 -1.83 24.00
N GLU A 221 34.00 -1.43 24.07
CA GLU A 221 32.89 -2.39 24.17
C GLU A 221 32.37 -2.77 22.79
N ARG A 222 32.50 -1.91 21.77
CA ARG A 222 31.85 -2.13 20.48
C ARG A 222 32.66 -1.58 19.30
N ILE A 223 32.81 -2.39 18.25
CA ILE A 223 33.37 -1.98 16.96
C ILE A 223 32.35 -2.24 15.84
N VAL A 224 32.09 -1.22 15.02
CA VAL A 224 31.21 -1.30 13.85
C VAL A 224 32.06 -1.21 12.59
N VAL A 225 31.95 -2.23 11.72
CA VAL A 225 32.76 -2.35 10.49
C VAL A 225 31.87 -2.31 9.23
N PRO A 226 32.10 -1.35 8.32
CA PRO A 226 31.43 -1.26 7.02
C PRO A 226 31.69 -2.45 6.08
N ARG A 227 30.77 -2.72 5.13
CA ARG A 227 30.80 -3.82 4.12
C ARG A 227 32.12 -3.99 3.36
N HIS A 228 32.88 -2.92 3.17
CA HIS A 228 34.07 -2.89 2.32
C HIS A 228 35.38 -2.72 3.12
N LEU A 229 35.34 -2.74 4.46
CA LEU A 229 36.51 -2.57 5.32
C LEU A 229 36.73 -3.76 6.24
N VAL A 230 37.96 -3.89 6.74
CA VAL A 230 38.37 -4.78 7.82
C VAL A 230 39.23 -4.00 8.79
N ALA A 231 38.94 -4.10 10.09
CA ALA A 231 39.85 -3.63 11.14
C ALA A 231 40.81 -4.76 11.53
N VAL A 232 42.11 -4.50 11.49
CA VAL A 232 43.16 -5.41 12.00
C VAL A 232 43.63 -4.89 13.35
N ILE A 233 43.23 -5.58 14.41
CA ILE A 233 43.50 -5.23 15.79
C ILE A 233 44.74 -5.99 16.25
N TYR A 234 45.71 -5.28 16.80
CA TYR A 234 46.97 -5.84 17.29
C TYR A 234 47.02 -5.73 18.81
N SER A 235 47.44 -6.80 19.48
CA SER A 235 47.47 -6.82 20.96
C SER A 235 48.55 -5.93 21.59
N ARG A 236 49.54 -5.47 20.81
CA ARG A 236 50.58 -4.54 21.24
C ARG A 236 50.64 -3.31 20.34
N HIS A 237 51.39 -2.30 20.79
CA HIS A 237 51.63 -1.09 20.02
C HIS A 237 52.45 -1.36 18.75
N SER A 238 52.46 -0.38 17.86
CA SER A 238 53.22 -0.35 16.61
C SER A 238 52.94 -1.55 15.69
N PHE A 239 51.68 -2.00 15.65
CA PHE A 239 51.22 -3.10 14.80
C PHE A 239 51.95 -4.43 15.08
N THR A 240 52.25 -4.68 16.36
CA THR A 240 52.93 -5.89 16.83
C THR A 240 52.04 -6.75 17.74
N GLY A 241 52.43 -8.00 17.98
CA GLY A 241 51.65 -8.95 18.78
C GLY A 241 50.62 -9.74 17.96
N ASN A 242 49.65 -10.32 18.66
CA ASN A 242 48.62 -11.15 18.05
C ASN A 242 47.63 -10.26 17.28
N LYS A 243 47.20 -10.72 16.10
CA LYS A 243 46.25 -10.01 15.24
C LYS A 243 44.85 -10.58 15.43
N THR A 244 43.84 -9.72 15.37
CA THR A 244 42.42 -10.07 15.31
C THR A 244 41.75 -9.21 14.26
N PHE A 245 41.09 -9.83 13.30
CA PHE A 245 40.39 -9.19 12.20
C PHE A 245 38.93 -8.93 12.59
N ALA A 246 38.44 -7.73 12.35
CA ALA A 246 37.06 -7.36 12.53
C ALA A 246 36.44 -7.13 11.14
N PHE A 247 35.56 -8.05 10.71
CA PHE A 247 34.95 -8.02 9.37
C PHE A 247 33.60 -7.27 9.33
N PRO A 248 33.04 -7.02 8.14
CA PRO A 248 31.81 -6.26 8.01
C PRO A 248 30.55 -6.86 8.64
N PHE A 249 29.54 -6.00 8.85
CA PHE A 249 28.24 -6.30 9.48
C PHE A 249 28.32 -6.71 10.94
N ARG A 250 29.45 -6.42 11.58
CA ARG A 250 29.70 -6.79 12.95
C ARG A 250 29.42 -5.64 13.88
N THR A 251 28.78 -6.02 14.97
CA THR A 251 28.94 -5.37 16.25
C THR A 251 29.85 -6.30 17.05
N LEU A 252 31.16 -6.08 17.03
CA LEU A 252 32.09 -6.88 17.84
C LEU A 252 32.06 -6.35 19.26
N TYR A 253 31.69 -7.19 20.22
CA TYR A 253 31.73 -6.83 21.63
C TYR A 253 33.14 -7.04 22.18
N CYS A 254 33.87 -5.94 22.36
CA CYS A 254 35.33 -5.96 22.54
C CYS A 254 35.81 -5.94 24.00
N THR A 255 34.93 -6.13 24.98
CA THR A 255 35.26 -6.01 26.42
C THR A 255 36.45 -6.85 26.87
N THR A 256 36.79 -7.91 26.13
CA THR A 256 37.86 -8.86 26.43
C THR A 256 39.07 -8.79 25.47
N LEU A 257 39.06 -7.94 24.44
CA LEU A 257 40.18 -7.84 23.49
C LEU A 257 41.27 -6.91 24.04
N GLN A 258 42.51 -7.38 24.07
CA GLN A 258 43.67 -6.50 24.30
C GLN A 258 43.97 -5.74 23.01
N ILE A 259 43.95 -4.41 23.07
CA ILE A 259 44.14 -3.53 21.92
C ILE A 259 45.34 -2.63 22.18
N GLY A 260 46.44 -2.86 21.48
CA GLY A 260 47.61 -1.99 21.48
C GLY A 260 47.73 -1.13 20.23
N SER A 261 47.24 -1.60 19.07
CA SER A 261 47.16 -0.82 17.83
C SER A 261 46.07 -1.35 16.89
N ILE A 262 45.62 -0.51 15.95
CA ILE A 262 44.54 -0.83 15.00
C ILE A 262 44.95 -0.35 13.60
N ASP A 263 44.75 -1.18 12.59
CA ASP A 263 44.99 -0.85 11.19
C ASP A 263 43.70 -1.09 10.37
N VAL A 264 43.43 -0.29 9.34
CA VAL A 264 42.20 -0.40 8.54
C VAL A 264 42.52 -0.63 7.08
N VAL A 265 42.02 -1.75 6.55
CA VAL A 265 42.27 -2.17 5.17
C VAL A 265 40.96 -2.41 4.42
N LEU A 266 41.04 -2.37 3.09
CA LEU A 266 39.93 -2.76 2.23
C LEU A 266 39.67 -4.27 2.36
N TYR A 267 38.40 -4.64 2.48
CA TYR A 267 37.98 -6.04 2.51
C TYR A 267 38.30 -6.72 1.17
N ASN A 268 38.85 -7.91 1.26
CA ASN A 268 39.12 -8.80 0.14
C ASN A 268 38.70 -10.21 0.57
N ALA A 269 38.04 -10.97 -0.30
CA ALA A 269 37.62 -12.35 -0.02
C ALA A 269 38.78 -13.26 0.41
N SER A 270 40.03 -12.97 0.01
CA SER A 270 41.22 -13.69 0.49
C SER A 270 41.53 -13.49 1.99
N MET A 271 40.87 -12.51 2.63
CA MET A 271 40.95 -12.27 4.07
C MET A 271 39.90 -13.05 4.87
N ASP A 272 38.97 -13.75 4.20
CA ASP A 272 37.93 -14.52 4.87
C ASP A 272 38.53 -15.51 5.86
N MET A 273 37.93 -15.55 7.06
CA MET A 273 38.36 -16.41 8.16
C MET A 273 37.14 -17.07 8.80
N VAL A 274 37.31 -18.34 9.17
CA VAL A 274 36.41 -19.02 10.08
C VAL A 274 36.68 -18.48 11.49
N GLU A 275 35.61 -18.17 12.21
CA GLU A 275 35.70 -17.61 13.56
C GLU A 275 34.94 -18.44 14.56
N ILE A 276 35.63 -18.79 15.64
CA ILE A 276 35.11 -19.59 16.73
C ILE A 276 35.09 -18.71 17.97
N PHE A 277 33.90 -18.42 18.47
CA PHE A 277 33.69 -17.63 19.67
C PHE A 277 33.55 -18.57 20.88
N PRO A 278 34.26 -18.31 21.98
CA PRO A 278 34.20 -19.16 23.16
C PRO A 278 32.86 -19.06 23.92
N LEU A 279 32.11 -17.96 23.72
CA LEU A 279 30.82 -17.67 24.36
C LEU A 279 29.70 -17.49 23.31
N PRO A 280 28.42 -17.64 23.70
CA PRO A 280 27.27 -17.37 22.83
C PRO A 280 27.12 -15.89 22.42
N ASN A 281 26.30 -15.61 21.40
CA ASN A 281 25.98 -14.27 20.88
C ASN A 281 27.20 -13.46 20.42
N PHE A 282 28.17 -14.13 19.79
CA PHE A 282 29.42 -13.51 19.33
C PHE A 282 30.22 -12.81 20.45
N ASN A 283 30.11 -13.31 21.69
CA ASN A 283 30.83 -12.74 22.83
C ASN A 283 32.20 -13.40 23.03
N GLY A 284 33.12 -12.62 23.59
CA GLY A 284 34.51 -13.02 23.83
C GLY A 284 35.40 -12.84 22.59
N PRO A 285 36.73 -12.99 22.76
CA PRO A 285 37.66 -12.81 21.66
C PRO A 285 37.55 -14.00 20.69
N PRO A 286 37.29 -13.78 19.39
CA PRO A 286 37.18 -14.86 18.42
C PRO A 286 38.56 -15.50 18.16
N LEU A 287 38.58 -16.83 18.07
CA LEU A 287 39.67 -17.56 17.44
C LEU A 287 39.43 -17.56 15.94
N GLN A 288 40.43 -17.13 15.15
CA GLN A 288 40.26 -16.91 13.71
C GLN A 288 41.23 -17.76 12.92
N PHE A 289 40.71 -18.47 11.92
CA PHE A 289 41.45 -19.46 11.15
C PHE A 289 41.19 -19.28 9.66
N LYS A 290 42.24 -19.39 8.85
CA LYS A 290 42.18 -19.38 7.39
C LYS A 290 41.99 -20.79 6.84
N ALA A 291 41.56 -20.89 5.59
CA ALA A 291 41.65 -22.16 4.88
C ALA A 291 43.07 -22.75 4.93
N GLY A 292 43.16 -24.05 5.24
CA GLY A 292 44.39 -24.78 5.44
C GLY A 292 44.87 -24.84 6.89
N ASP A 293 44.36 -23.98 7.79
CA ASP A 293 44.70 -24.05 9.21
C ASP A 293 44.10 -25.31 9.85
N ALA A 294 44.84 -25.89 10.79
CA ALA A 294 44.44 -27.09 11.51
C ALA A 294 44.87 -27.03 12.97
N VAL A 295 43.99 -27.43 13.87
CA VAL A 295 44.24 -27.51 15.31
C VAL A 295 44.10 -28.97 15.72
N SER A 296 45.24 -29.64 15.93
CA SER A 296 45.30 -31.07 16.27
C SER A 296 44.90 -31.37 17.71
N THR A 297 44.92 -30.39 18.61
CA THR A 297 44.42 -30.52 19.98
C THR A 297 43.76 -29.22 20.42
N PHE A 298 42.44 -29.23 20.55
CA PHE A 298 41.62 -28.10 20.96
C PHE A 298 41.12 -28.28 22.40
N LYS A 299 41.46 -27.33 23.28
CA LYS A 299 41.09 -27.35 24.70
C LYS A 299 40.17 -26.18 25.10
N GLY A 300 39.46 -25.59 24.14
CA GLY A 300 38.56 -24.46 24.35
C GLY A 300 37.08 -24.83 24.39
N SER A 301 36.21 -23.85 24.65
CA SER A 301 34.78 -23.95 24.43
C SER A 301 34.41 -23.34 23.08
N ILE A 302 33.31 -23.80 22.49
CA ILE A 302 32.74 -23.23 21.26
C ILE A 302 31.31 -22.80 21.58
N GLY A 303 31.10 -21.51 21.79
CA GLY A 303 29.77 -20.94 21.98
C GLY A 303 29.08 -20.66 20.64
N TRP A 304 29.82 -20.09 19.68
CA TRP A 304 29.31 -19.70 18.36
C TRP A 304 30.37 -19.87 17.29
N ILE A 305 29.96 -20.22 16.07
CA ILE A 305 30.87 -20.35 14.91
C ILE A 305 30.36 -19.47 13.77
N ARG A 306 31.27 -18.83 13.06
CA ARG A 306 31.01 -18.17 11.78
C ARG A 306 31.92 -18.73 10.70
N ILE A 307 31.34 -19.11 9.56
CA ILE A 307 32.05 -19.75 8.45
C ILE A 307 31.77 -18.95 7.17
N PRO A 308 32.78 -18.35 6.53
CA PRO A 308 32.59 -17.67 5.25
C PRO A 308 32.09 -18.63 4.16
N LEU A 309 31.40 -18.10 3.15
CA LEU A 309 30.70 -18.88 2.09
C LEU A 309 31.55 -19.95 1.39
N LEU A 310 32.86 -19.69 1.22
CA LEU A 310 33.79 -20.59 0.52
C LEU A 310 34.72 -21.38 1.47
N HIS A 311 34.35 -21.45 2.74
CA HIS A 311 35.09 -22.19 3.76
C HIS A 311 34.23 -23.28 4.39
N ALA A 312 34.91 -24.28 4.94
CA ALA A 312 34.32 -25.30 5.79
C ALA A 312 35.17 -25.50 7.04
N LEU A 313 34.53 -25.76 8.17
CA LEU A 313 35.17 -26.15 9.43
C LEU A 313 34.88 -27.64 9.66
N VAL A 314 35.89 -28.49 9.55
CA VAL A 314 35.79 -29.93 9.86
C VAL A 314 36.19 -30.13 11.31
N VAL A 315 35.24 -30.48 12.18
CA VAL A 315 35.47 -30.76 13.59
C VAL A 315 35.56 -32.26 13.85
N TYR A 316 36.41 -32.68 14.80
CA TYR A 316 36.65 -34.08 15.16
C TYR A 316 36.45 -34.31 16.66
N GLN A 317 35.94 -35.49 17.02
CA GLN A 317 35.73 -35.88 18.42
C GLN A 317 37.02 -36.26 19.16
N GLY A 318 38.05 -36.73 18.45
CA GLY A 318 39.35 -37.08 19.02
C GLY A 318 40.41 -36.01 18.75
N GLU A 319 41.47 -36.03 19.55
CA GLU A 319 42.71 -35.31 19.21
C GLU A 319 43.35 -35.89 17.94
N GLN A 320 44.27 -35.13 17.33
CA GLN A 320 45.01 -35.49 16.12
C GLN A 320 44.09 -35.88 14.94
N PHE A 321 42.93 -35.23 14.82
CA PHE A 321 41.94 -35.47 13.77
C PHE A 321 41.39 -36.91 13.76
N ALA A 322 41.37 -37.57 14.91
CA ALA A 322 40.86 -38.93 15.07
C ALA A 322 39.36 -38.97 15.43
N GLY A 323 38.75 -40.14 15.23
CA GLY A 323 37.34 -40.38 15.59
C GLY A 323 36.34 -39.84 14.57
N SER A 324 35.08 -39.71 14.99
CA SER A 324 34.02 -39.15 14.15
C SER A 324 34.28 -37.68 13.84
N SER A 325 34.03 -37.28 12.60
CA SER A 325 34.15 -35.89 12.14
C SER A 325 32.84 -35.36 11.60
N VAL A 326 32.67 -34.04 11.64
CA VAL A 326 31.55 -33.32 11.04
C VAL A 326 32.10 -32.12 10.28
N GLN A 327 31.70 -31.98 9.01
CA GLN A 327 32.01 -30.81 8.22
C GLN A 327 30.90 -29.76 8.36
N LEU A 328 31.28 -28.58 8.81
CA LEU A 328 30.40 -27.45 9.05
C LEU A 328 30.63 -26.40 7.96
N THR A 329 29.55 -25.94 7.35
CA THR A 329 29.61 -24.95 6.25
C THR A 329 28.59 -23.82 6.41
N GLN A 330 27.72 -23.92 7.41
CA GLN A 330 26.72 -22.92 7.76
C GLN A 330 27.40 -21.60 8.11
N ASN A 331 26.90 -20.50 7.53
CA ASN A 331 27.48 -19.18 7.74
C ASN A 331 27.54 -18.81 9.23
N GLU A 332 26.50 -19.14 9.99
CA GLU A 332 26.45 -18.94 11.44
C GLU A 332 25.89 -20.18 12.13
N ILE A 333 26.54 -20.61 13.19
CA ILE A 333 26.12 -21.75 14.03
C ILE A 333 25.95 -21.25 15.45
N GLN A 334 24.69 -21.12 15.86
CA GLN A 334 24.32 -20.69 17.20
C GLN A 334 24.37 -21.91 18.15
N GLU A 335 24.87 -21.70 19.37
CA GLU A 335 24.73 -22.66 20.47
C GLU A 335 25.34 -24.06 20.23
N PHE A 336 26.56 -24.11 19.69
CA PHE A 336 27.26 -25.38 19.46
C PHE A 336 27.38 -26.23 20.75
N THR A 337 27.47 -25.59 21.92
CA THR A 337 27.56 -26.24 23.24
C THR A 337 26.28 -26.90 23.75
N THR A 338 25.09 -26.51 23.28
CA THR A 338 23.82 -27.12 23.74
C THR A 338 23.63 -28.53 23.14
N TYR A 339 24.36 -28.82 22.05
CA TYR A 339 24.46 -30.15 21.44
C TYR A 339 25.42 -31.03 22.22
N LYS A 340 24.94 -31.63 23.32
CA LYS A 340 25.67 -32.63 24.15
C LYS A 340 26.29 -33.82 23.39
N LEU A 341 26.09 -33.93 22.08
CA LEU A 341 26.45 -35.09 21.27
C LEU A 341 27.81 -34.97 20.56
N PHE A 342 28.45 -33.79 20.50
CA PHE A 342 29.72 -33.64 19.78
C PHE A 342 30.72 -32.73 20.51
N GLN A 343 31.63 -33.34 21.27
CA GLN A 343 32.75 -32.62 21.91
C GLN A 343 33.90 -32.47 20.91
N VAL A 344 34.22 -31.24 20.52
CA VAL A 344 35.32 -30.96 19.57
C VAL A 344 36.66 -31.04 20.29
N GLN A 345 37.52 -31.96 19.87
CA GLN A 345 38.89 -32.11 20.37
C GLN A 345 39.97 -31.75 19.33
N SER A 346 39.62 -31.68 18.05
CA SER A 346 40.49 -31.14 17.00
C SER A 346 39.65 -30.65 15.81
N PHE A 347 40.20 -29.77 14.95
CA PHE A 347 39.50 -29.30 13.74
C PHE A 347 40.42 -28.82 12.62
N GLN A 348 39.90 -28.78 11.40
CA GLN A 348 40.58 -28.29 10.20
C GLN A 348 39.70 -27.30 9.45
N ILE A 349 40.29 -26.27 8.85
CA ILE A 349 39.61 -25.37 7.93
C ILE A 349 39.94 -25.75 6.50
N GLN A 350 38.92 -25.92 5.68
CA GLN A 350 39.06 -26.28 4.28
C GLN A 350 38.43 -25.19 3.41
N SER A 351 39.01 -24.95 2.22
CA SER A 351 38.30 -24.21 1.16
C SER A 351 37.33 -25.16 0.47
N ILE A 352 36.14 -24.67 0.17
CA ILE A 352 35.17 -25.39 -0.66
C ILE A 352 34.99 -24.69 -2.00
N PRO A 353 34.82 -25.44 -3.10
CA PRO A 353 34.77 -24.87 -4.45
C PRO A 353 33.47 -24.10 -4.72
N MET A 354 32.40 -24.40 -3.98
CA MET A 354 31.10 -23.75 -4.07
C MET A 354 30.44 -23.69 -2.69
N PRO A 355 29.63 -22.67 -2.40
CA PRO A 355 28.85 -22.62 -1.17
C PRO A 355 27.78 -23.74 -1.17
N PRO A 356 27.39 -24.25 0.01
CA PRO A 356 26.23 -25.13 0.09
C PRO A 356 24.98 -24.41 -0.36
N ALA A 357 24.18 -25.10 -1.15
CA ALA A 357 22.96 -24.55 -1.71
C ALA A 357 21.82 -24.60 -0.69
N VAL A 358 21.73 -25.69 0.09
CA VAL A 358 20.61 -25.95 1.00
C VAL A 358 21.06 -26.62 2.29
N TYR A 359 20.51 -26.20 3.43
CA TYR A 359 20.60 -26.90 4.70
C TYR A 359 19.22 -27.42 5.10
N LEU A 360 19.12 -28.70 5.46
CA LEU A 360 17.90 -29.34 5.92
C LEU A 360 18.03 -29.77 7.38
N PHE A 361 17.04 -29.42 8.20
CA PHE A 361 17.02 -29.68 9.64
C PHE A 361 15.80 -30.50 10.03
N THR A 362 15.98 -31.54 10.84
CA THR A 362 14.87 -32.28 11.45
C THR A 362 14.23 -31.53 12.63
N SER A 363 14.87 -30.48 13.13
CA SER A 363 14.42 -29.65 14.25
C SER A 363 13.70 -28.38 13.79
N TYR A 364 12.75 -27.92 14.62
CA TYR A 364 12.10 -26.63 14.49
C TYR A 364 13.10 -25.47 14.73
N ARG A 365 12.83 -24.31 14.11
CA ARG A 365 13.64 -23.08 14.04
C ARG A 365 15.04 -23.23 13.50
N CYS A 366 15.30 -24.28 12.70
CA CYS A 366 16.63 -24.58 12.16
C CYS A 366 17.68 -24.65 13.27
N SER A 367 17.27 -25.16 14.44
CA SER A 367 18.13 -25.22 15.62
C SER A 367 19.13 -26.36 15.46
N GLY A 368 20.41 -26.03 15.39
CA GLY A 368 21.51 -26.98 15.50
C GLY A 368 22.27 -27.28 14.24
N LEU A 369 22.83 -28.50 14.21
CA LEU A 369 23.50 -28.99 13.03
C LEU A 369 22.47 -29.43 11.99
N PRO A 370 22.74 -29.19 10.70
CA PRO A 370 21.84 -29.61 9.65
C PRO A 370 21.93 -31.13 9.55
N THR A 371 20.78 -31.79 9.43
CA THR A 371 20.72 -33.23 9.21
C THR A 371 21.25 -33.57 7.81
N LYS A 372 21.03 -32.69 6.83
CA LYS A 372 21.65 -32.75 5.49
C LYS A 372 22.11 -31.37 5.03
N THR A 373 23.29 -31.33 4.41
CA THR A 373 23.83 -30.18 3.68
C THR A 373 23.91 -30.57 2.22
N LEU A 374 23.30 -29.78 1.34
CA LEU A 374 23.19 -30.09 -0.08
C LEU A 374 23.93 -29.08 -0.95
N TYR A 375 24.52 -29.59 -2.03
CA TYR A 375 25.24 -28.81 -3.05
C TYR A 375 24.50 -28.80 -4.39
N LEU A 376 24.95 -27.96 -5.32
CA LEU A 376 24.36 -27.87 -6.66
C LEU A 376 24.36 -29.25 -7.34
N HIS A 377 23.23 -29.59 -7.98
CA HIS A 377 22.97 -30.88 -8.65
C HIS A 377 22.85 -32.10 -7.74
N GLU A 378 22.98 -31.95 -6.42
CA GLU A 378 22.65 -33.04 -5.52
C GLU A 378 21.16 -33.37 -5.57
N LYS A 379 20.88 -34.67 -5.49
CA LYS A 379 19.53 -35.22 -5.64
C LYS A 379 19.35 -36.43 -4.73
N GLU A 380 18.16 -36.56 -4.17
CA GLU A 380 17.79 -37.67 -3.30
C GLU A 380 16.52 -38.32 -3.87
N PRO A 381 16.60 -39.56 -4.40
CA PRO A 381 15.46 -40.21 -5.03
C PRO A 381 14.44 -40.71 -4.00
N ILE A 382 14.83 -40.94 -2.74
CA ILE A 382 13.92 -41.39 -1.68
C ILE A 382 14.30 -40.69 -0.36
N VAL A 383 13.38 -39.90 0.18
CA VAL A 383 13.55 -39.21 1.46
C VAL A 383 12.84 -40.01 2.56
N ASN A 384 13.62 -40.54 3.50
CA ASN A 384 13.09 -41.25 4.69
C ASN A 384 13.07 -40.37 5.95
N ASP A 385 13.76 -39.23 5.91
CA ASP A 385 13.87 -38.30 7.03
C ASP A 385 12.78 -37.23 6.96
N THR A 386 12.40 -36.71 8.11
CA THR A 386 11.40 -35.65 8.22
C THR A 386 12.09 -34.33 8.58
N PHE A 387 12.12 -33.37 7.65
CA PHE A 387 12.79 -32.08 7.86
C PHE A 387 11.77 -31.01 8.21
N GLN A 388 11.92 -30.35 9.36
CA GLN A 388 10.99 -29.33 9.84
C GLN A 388 11.41 -27.91 9.46
N CYS A 389 12.69 -27.69 9.18
CA CYS A 389 13.23 -26.38 8.84
C CYS A 389 14.26 -26.50 7.71
N LEU A 390 14.39 -25.45 6.91
CA LEU A 390 15.41 -25.39 5.88
C LEU A 390 15.95 -23.99 5.65
N HIS A 391 17.18 -23.94 5.12
CA HIS A 391 17.80 -22.70 4.65
C HIS A 391 18.29 -22.88 3.21
N VAL A 392 17.78 -22.07 2.29
CA VAL A 392 18.17 -22.06 0.87
C VAL A 392 18.96 -20.80 0.57
N HIS A 393 20.15 -20.96 0.01
CA HIS A 393 21.02 -19.87 -0.40
C HIS A 393 20.40 -19.07 -1.57
N SER A 394 20.70 -17.78 -1.66
CA SER A 394 19.98 -16.84 -2.55
C SER A 394 20.07 -17.15 -4.04
N GLU A 395 21.06 -17.93 -4.47
CA GLU A 395 21.33 -18.29 -5.87
C GLU A 395 20.72 -19.64 -6.30
N PHE A 396 20.27 -20.46 -5.35
CA PHE A 396 19.80 -21.82 -5.61
C PHE A 396 18.32 -21.98 -5.26
N ALA A 397 17.70 -23.02 -5.83
CA ALA A 397 16.36 -23.45 -5.48
C ALA A 397 16.39 -24.95 -5.12
N LEU A 398 15.61 -25.32 -4.11
CA LEU A 398 15.32 -26.72 -3.80
C LEU A 398 14.04 -27.12 -4.51
N VAL A 399 14.10 -28.08 -5.42
CA VAL A 399 12.92 -28.69 -6.05
C VAL A 399 12.53 -29.91 -5.24
N MET A 400 11.37 -29.87 -4.60
CA MET A 400 10.81 -30.96 -3.81
C MET A 400 9.72 -31.66 -4.61
N TYR A 401 9.67 -32.99 -4.55
CA TYR A 401 8.69 -33.82 -5.24
C TYR A 401 7.83 -34.59 -4.24
N ALA A 402 6.53 -34.66 -4.55
CA ALA A 402 5.52 -35.32 -3.72
C ALA A 402 5.67 -36.85 -3.67
N ARG A 403 6.41 -37.46 -4.61
CA ARG A 403 6.65 -38.91 -4.66
C ARG A 403 8.13 -39.24 -4.82
N PRO A 404 8.54 -40.47 -4.47
CA PRO A 404 9.89 -40.96 -4.72
C PRO A 404 10.28 -40.92 -6.21
N ASN A 405 11.58 -40.95 -6.47
CA ASN A 405 12.21 -40.97 -7.79
C ASN A 405 11.86 -39.76 -8.67
N TYR A 406 11.74 -38.57 -8.05
CA TYR A 406 11.47 -37.30 -8.73
C TYR A 406 10.13 -37.30 -9.48
N GLN A 407 9.11 -37.89 -8.86
CA GLN A 407 7.78 -38.03 -9.44
C GLN A 407 6.71 -37.24 -8.67
N GLY A 408 5.56 -37.04 -9.30
CA GLY A 408 4.43 -36.33 -8.72
C GLY A 408 4.58 -34.81 -8.76
N ASN A 409 3.72 -34.12 -8.02
CA ASN A 409 3.72 -32.65 -7.97
C ASN A 409 5.04 -32.14 -7.41
N ARG A 410 5.54 -31.04 -7.99
CA ARG A 410 6.80 -30.40 -7.60
C ARG A 410 6.56 -29.03 -6.97
N LEU A 411 7.37 -28.71 -5.98
CA LEU A 411 7.41 -27.41 -5.31
C LEU A 411 8.83 -26.86 -5.36
N PHE A 412 8.98 -25.56 -5.60
CA PHE A 412 10.26 -24.90 -5.70
C PHE A 412 10.43 -23.97 -4.51
N VAL A 413 11.34 -24.30 -3.61
CA VAL A 413 11.68 -23.41 -2.51
C VAL A 413 12.61 -22.33 -3.03
N TRP A 414 12.07 -21.13 -3.17
CA TRP A 414 12.75 -19.99 -3.79
C TRP A 414 13.60 -19.22 -2.79
N SER A 415 13.10 -19.02 -1.58
CA SER A 415 13.91 -18.50 -0.48
C SER A 415 13.42 -19.10 0.81
N ALA A 416 14.32 -19.45 1.71
CA ALA A 416 13.95 -20.03 2.99
C ALA A 416 15.03 -19.73 4.01
N MET A 417 14.61 -19.21 5.15
CA MET A 417 15.40 -19.05 6.36
C MET A 417 14.46 -19.28 7.55
N GLY A 418 13.85 -20.47 7.64
CA GLY A 418 12.85 -20.74 8.66
C GLY A 418 12.07 -22.04 8.49
N ASP A 419 11.11 -22.22 9.39
CA ASP A 419 10.31 -23.43 9.51
C ASP A 419 9.43 -23.68 8.29
N MET A 420 9.38 -24.93 7.86
CA MET A 420 8.44 -25.39 6.85
C MET A 420 7.07 -25.62 7.47
N PRO A 421 5.98 -25.22 6.78
CA PRO A 421 4.64 -25.65 7.15
C PRO A 421 4.50 -27.18 7.14
N PRO A 422 3.75 -27.78 8.09
CA PRO A 422 3.46 -29.23 8.13
C PRO A 422 3.04 -29.83 6.79
N ALA A 423 2.11 -29.14 6.10
CA ALA A 423 1.61 -29.56 4.81
C ALA A 423 2.67 -29.67 3.70
N ILE A 424 3.83 -29.03 3.86
CA ILE A 424 4.90 -29.02 2.86
C ILE A 424 5.94 -30.09 3.19
N TRP A 425 6.44 -30.12 4.43
CA TRP A 425 7.48 -31.09 4.76
C TRP A 425 6.98 -32.55 4.84
N GLU A 426 5.70 -32.78 5.16
CA GLU A 426 5.11 -34.13 5.10
C GLU A 426 5.01 -34.67 3.66
N THR A 427 5.11 -33.79 2.66
CA THR A 427 4.99 -34.17 1.25
C THR A 427 6.33 -34.35 0.53
N MET A 428 7.47 -34.00 1.16
CA MET A 428 8.77 -34.12 0.51
C MET A 428 9.26 -35.57 0.47
N ALA A 429 9.07 -36.25 -0.67
CA ALA A 429 9.45 -37.65 -0.85
C ALA A 429 10.72 -37.84 -1.71
N SER A 430 11.07 -36.86 -2.55
CA SER A 430 12.37 -36.77 -3.24
C SER A 430 12.70 -35.31 -3.55
N PHE A 431 13.97 -34.98 -3.82
CA PHE A 431 14.38 -33.59 -4.13
C PHE A 431 15.60 -33.50 -5.05
N VAL A 432 15.77 -32.33 -5.69
CA VAL A 432 16.98 -31.93 -6.41
C VAL A 432 17.31 -30.46 -6.17
N VAL A 433 18.60 -30.13 -6.14
CA VAL A 433 19.10 -28.76 -6.03
C VAL A 433 19.49 -28.24 -7.42
N ILE A 434 18.98 -27.05 -7.77
CA ILE A 434 19.28 -26.36 -9.03
C ILE A 434 19.60 -24.88 -8.80
N GLU A 435 20.23 -24.24 -9.78
CA GLU A 435 20.39 -22.78 -9.79
C GLU A 435 19.05 -22.12 -10.11
N LYS A 436 18.74 -21.00 -9.44
CA LYS A 436 17.51 -20.25 -9.72
C LYS A 436 17.41 -19.79 -11.17
N ALA A 437 18.55 -19.40 -11.75
CA ALA A 437 18.63 -18.97 -13.14
C ALA A 437 18.19 -20.06 -14.14
N ASN A 438 18.30 -21.34 -13.74
CA ASN A 438 18.00 -22.49 -14.59
C ASN A 438 16.63 -23.11 -14.29
N VAL A 439 15.82 -22.52 -13.41
CA VAL A 439 14.51 -23.09 -13.03
C VAL A 439 13.58 -23.20 -14.24
N ALA A 440 13.54 -22.17 -15.10
CA ALA A 440 12.67 -22.19 -16.26
C ALA A 440 13.10 -23.22 -17.32
N SER A 441 14.40 -23.32 -17.64
CA SER A 441 14.91 -24.35 -18.54
C SER A 441 14.70 -25.75 -17.97
N PHE A 442 15.00 -25.96 -16.69
CA PHE A 442 14.75 -27.22 -15.99
C PHE A 442 13.28 -27.67 -16.10
N VAL A 443 12.34 -26.74 -15.94
CA VAL A 443 10.90 -27.00 -16.04
C VAL A 443 10.47 -27.36 -17.46
N ARG A 444 11.05 -26.72 -18.50
CA ARG A 444 10.78 -27.05 -19.92
C ARG A 444 11.33 -28.39 -20.35
N ASP A 445 12.57 -28.69 -19.96
CA ASP A 445 13.26 -29.91 -20.33
C ASP A 445 12.52 -31.14 -19.79
N ASP A 446 12.06 -31.05 -18.54
CA ASP A 446 11.24 -32.09 -17.89
C ASP A 446 9.89 -32.31 -18.62
N ALA A 447 9.29 -31.25 -19.15
CA ALA A 447 8.07 -31.33 -19.96
C ALA A 447 8.33 -31.69 -21.44
N SER A 448 9.60 -31.85 -21.86
CA SER A 448 9.98 -32.06 -23.26
C SER A 448 9.39 -31.02 -24.23
N SER A 449 9.25 -29.76 -23.79
CA SER A 449 8.59 -28.70 -24.56
C SER A 449 9.39 -27.40 -24.54
N PRO A 450 10.41 -27.25 -25.42
CA PRO A 450 11.32 -26.10 -25.41
C PRO A 450 10.63 -24.79 -25.82
N ASP A 451 9.56 -24.88 -26.62
CA ASP A 451 8.76 -23.73 -27.09
C ASP A 451 7.66 -23.33 -26.08
N SER A 452 7.56 -23.98 -24.92
CA SER A 452 6.53 -23.64 -23.94
C SER A 452 6.89 -22.43 -23.09
N ILE A 453 5.90 -21.66 -22.67
CA ILE A 453 6.12 -20.70 -21.59
C ILE A 453 6.20 -21.44 -20.25
N VAL A 454 6.97 -20.87 -19.33
CA VAL A 454 7.00 -21.35 -17.94
C VAL A 454 6.35 -20.32 -17.06
N TRP A 455 5.37 -20.77 -16.29
CA TRP A 455 4.52 -19.94 -15.47
C TRP A 455 4.78 -20.21 -13.99
N ALA A 456 5.05 -19.17 -13.20
CA ALA A 456 5.29 -19.28 -11.77
C ALA A 456 4.12 -18.73 -10.94
N SER A 457 3.61 -19.56 -10.02
CA SER A 457 2.63 -19.16 -9.01
C SER A 457 3.22 -19.27 -7.60
N LYS A 458 2.99 -18.26 -6.77
CA LYS A 458 3.41 -18.29 -5.35
C LYS A 458 2.51 -19.21 -4.53
N ILE A 459 2.99 -20.34 -4.03
CA ILE A 459 2.14 -21.20 -3.19
C ILE A 459 2.12 -20.71 -1.74
N TYR A 460 3.26 -20.21 -1.26
CA TYR A 460 3.44 -19.78 0.11
C TYR A 460 4.43 -18.63 0.18
N LEU A 461 4.05 -17.55 0.89
CA LEU A 461 4.90 -16.38 1.06
C LEU A 461 4.82 -15.86 2.49
N THR A 462 5.97 -15.84 3.15
CA THR A 462 6.22 -15.11 4.40
C THR A 462 7.53 -14.32 4.26
N SER A 463 7.86 -13.46 5.22
CA SER A 463 9.14 -12.75 5.22
C SER A 463 10.37 -13.66 5.29
N ALA A 464 10.20 -14.94 5.65
CA ALA A 464 11.29 -15.90 5.86
C ALA A 464 11.24 -17.12 4.93
N LEU A 465 10.14 -17.36 4.22
CA LEU A 465 9.95 -18.54 3.37
C LEU A 465 9.07 -18.19 2.18
N GLU A 466 9.56 -18.51 0.98
CA GLU A 466 8.90 -18.36 -0.29
C GLU A 466 8.96 -19.69 -1.06
N ILE A 467 7.78 -20.21 -1.41
CA ILE A 467 7.63 -21.44 -2.17
C ILE A 467 6.76 -21.15 -3.39
N ARG A 468 7.20 -21.64 -4.55
CA ARG A 468 6.58 -21.43 -5.84
C ARG A 468 6.21 -22.77 -6.49
N ALA A 469 5.15 -22.78 -7.28
CA ALA A 469 4.91 -23.80 -8.29
C ALA A 469 5.24 -23.25 -9.66
N TYR A 470 5.67 -24.15 -10.54
CA TYR A 470 5.98 -23.84 -11.92
C TYR A 470 5.25 -24.81 -12.85
N ASP A 471 4.43 -24.24 -13.73
CA ASP A 471 3.68 -24.94 -14.76
C ASP A 471 4.24 -24.63 -16.15
N VAL A 472 4.12 -25.61 -17.05
CA VAL A 472 4.50 -25.48 -18.47
C VAL A 472 3.23 -25.35 -19.29
N ILE A 473 3.20 -24.37 -20.19
CA ILE A 473 2.04 -24.13 -21.05
C ILE A 473 2.51 -24.07 -22.49
N SER A 474 2.03 -25.02 -23.29
CA SER A 474 2.47 -25.20 -24.66
C SER A 474 1.86 -24.16 -25.60
N VAL A 475 2.52 -23.94 -26.73
CA VAL A 475 1.97 -23.15 -27.83
C VAL A 475 0.62 -23.74 -28.26
N GLY A 476 -0.40 -22.90 -28.37
CA GLY A 476 -1.76 -23.29 -28.70
C GLY A 476 -2.63 -23.57 -27.47
N ASP A 477 -2.02 -23.75 -26.29
CA ASP A 477 -2.78 -23.84 -25.04
C ASP A 477 -3.25 -22.46 -24.60
N ASN A 478 -4.44 -22.44 -23.99
CA ASN A 478 -5.07 -21.24 -23.50
C ASN A 478 -5.47 -21.42 -22.03
N ARG A 479 -5.32 -20.37 -21.23
CA ARG A 479 -5.83 -20.31 -19.85
C ARG A 479 -6.92 -19.25 -19.78
N SER A 480 -8.18 -19.69 -19.78
CA SER A 480 -9.34 -18.78 -19.74
C SER A 480 -9.58 -18.20 -18.34
N ASN A 481 -9.19 -18.88 -17.27
CA ASN A 481 -9.32 -18.33 -15.93
C ASN A 481 -8.14 -18.75 -15.05
N ILE A 482 -7.54 -17.78 -14.36
CA ILE A 482 -6.40 -17.94 -13.47
C ILE A 482 -6.80 -17.65 -12.01
N VAL A 483 -8.01 -17.10 -11.78
CA VAL A 483 -8.48 -16.56 -10.48
C VAL A 483 -8.80 -17.65 -9.44
N GLU A 484 -8.83 -18.93 -9.81
CA GLU A 484 -9.26 -20.01 -8.89
C GLU A 484 -8.16 -20.57 -7.97
N LEU A 485 -6.91 -20.16 -8.14
CA LEU A 485 -5.84 -20.63 -7.26
C LEU A 485 -5.73 -19.65 -6.09
N SER A 486 -6.07 -20.13 -4.90
CA SER A 486 -6.04 -19.49 -3.56
C SER A 486 -5.24 -18.19 -3.43
N SER A 487 -5.65 -17.30 -2.53
CA SER A 487 -5.09 -15.96 -2.22
C SER A 487 -3.56 -15.77 -2.09
N HIS A 488 -2.79 -16.84 -2.16
CA HIS A 488 -1.34 -16.85 -2.17
C HIS A 488 -0.77 -17.05 -3.59
N ASN A 489 -1.48 -17.74 -4.50
CA ASN A 489 -1.11 -18.09 -5.88
C ASN A 489 -1.23 -16.92 -6.86
N GLN A 490 -0.50 -15.86 -6.56
CA GLN A 490 -0.31 -14.76 -7.50
C GLN A 490 0.64 -15.18 -8.63
N VAL A 491 0.32 -14.72 -9.83
CA VAL A 491 1.22 -14.75 -10.99
C VAL A 491 2.41 -13.88 -10.65
N ASP A 492 3.55 -14.49 -10.38
CA ASP A 492 4.74 -13.74 -10.01
C ASP A 492 5.70 -13.57 -11.18
N TYR A 493 5.77 -14.57 -12.06
CA TYR A 493 6.72 -14.55 -13.15
C TYR A 493 6.26 -15.43 -14.31
N ILE A 494 6.44 -14.93 -15.52
CA ILE A 494 6.23 -15.66 -16.76
C ILE A 494 7.56 -15.65 -17.50
N ASP A 495 8.09 -16.83 -17.81
CA ASP A 495 9.23 -16.99 -18.70
C ASP A 495 8.76 -17.29 -20.12
N ILE A 496 9.04 -16.38 -21.05
CA ILE A 496 8.65 -16.46 -22.45
C ILE A 496 9.90 -16.79 -23.29
N PRO A 497 9.98 -17.98 -23.92
CA PRO A 497 11.13 -18.31 -24.75
C PRO A 497 11.09 -17.54 -26.08
N PRO A 498 12.23 -17.42 -26.79
CA PRO A 498 12.28 -16.79 -28.10
C PRO A 498 11.31 -17.44 -29.10
N GLY A 499 10.64 -16.62 -29.93
CA GLY A 499 9.71 -17.10 -30.96
C GLY A 499 8.29 -17.39 -30.46
N VAL A 500 8.01 -17.13 -29.18
CA VAL A 500 6.69 -17.27 -28.55
C VAL A 500 6.18 -15.90 -28.13
N ILE A 501 4.86 -15.71 -28.27
CA ILE A 501 4.15 -14.53 -27.79
C ILE A 501 3.00 -14.97 -26.90
N VAL A 502 2.74 -14.19 -25.85
CA VAL A 502 1.60 -14.40 -24.96
C VAL A 502 0.64 -13.24 -25.12
N GLN A 503 -0.59 -13.55 -25.55
CA GLN A 503 -1.70 -12.60 -25.53
C GLN A 503 -2.35 -12.64 -24.15
N ALA A 504 -2.05 -11.65 -23.31
CA ALA A 504 -2.47 -11.60 -21.92
C ALA A 504 -3.59 -10.59 -21.68
N PHE A 505 -4.59 -11.00 -20.91
CA PHE A 505 -5.78 -10.21 -20.57
C PHE A 505 -5.85 -10.00 -19.07
N CYS A 506 -6.32 -8.82 -18.66
CA CYS A 506 -6.54 -8.51 -17.24
C CYS A 506 -7.87 -9.04 -16.70
N ARG A 507 -8.71 -9.61 -17.57
CA ARG A 507 -9.98 -10.25 -17.21
C ARG A 507 -9.97 -11.75 -17.58
N PRO A 508 -10.80 -12.56 -16.92
CA PRO A 508 -11.06 -13.94 -17.35
C PRO A 508 -11.67 -14.02 -18.76
N ASP A 509 -11.68 -15.22 -19.32
CA ASP A 509 -12.30 -15.64 -20.57
C ASP A 509 -11.90 -14.83 -21.80
N PHE A 510 -10.68 -14.29 -21.79
CA PHE A 510 -10.09 -13.51 -22.89
C PHE A 510 -10.91 -12.25 -23.23
N LYS A 511 -11.49 -11.63 -22.19
CA LYS A 511 -12.32 -10.42 -22.31
C LYS A 511 -11.51 -9.14 -22.13
N GLY A 512 -11.97 -8.08 -22.78
CA GLY A 512 -11.40 -6.73 -22.70
C GLY A 512 -10.13 -6.56 -23.52
N SER A 513 -9.38 -5.50 -23.21
CA SER A 513 -8.11 -5.23 -23.89
C SER A 513 -7.07 -6.29 -23.51
N PHE A 514 -6.04 -6.41 -24.35
CA PHE A 514 -4.94 -7.34 -24.11
C PHE A 514 -3.59 -6.68 -24.34
N ARG A 515 -2.56 -7.32 -23.79
CA ARG A 515 -1.15 -7.03 -24.04
C ARG A 515 -0.52 -8.21 -24.77
N ILE A 516 0.36 -7.91 -25.71
CA ILE A 516 1.25 -8.90 -26.31
C ILE A 516 2.54 -8.87 -25.52
N LEU A 517 2.84 -9.97 -24.84
CA LEU A 517 4.07 -10.16 -24.08
C LEU A 517 5.04 -10.98 -24.93
N THR A 518 6.24 -10.45 -25.13
CA THR A 518 7.33 -11.09 -25.89
C THR A 518 8.58 -11.30 -25.05
N GLU A 519 8.58 -10.84 -23.80
CA GLU A 519 9.72 -10.87 -22.90
C GLU A 519 9.31 -11.50 -21.58
N SER A 520 10.23 -12.21 -20.94
CA SER A 520 10.00 -12.78 -19.60
C SER A 520 9.91 -11.66 -18.56
N GLY A 521 9.01 -11.80 -17.59
CA GLY A 521 8.79 -10.76 -16.59
C GLY A 521 7.70 -11.09 -15.58
N THR A 522 7.47 -10.14 -14.66
CA THR A 522 6.40 -10.21 -13.67
C THR A 522 5.18 -9.49 -14.19
N TYR A 523 4.03 -10.17 -14.19
CA TYR A 523 2.77 -9.66 -14.75
C TYR A 523 1.60 -9.91 -13.77
N PRO A 524 1.48 -9.12 -12.70
CA PRO A 524 0.63 -9.44 -11.55
C PRO A 524 -0.89 -9.39 -11.85
N PHE A 525 -1.30 -8.73 -12.93
CA PHE A 525 -2.71 -8.57 -13.32
C PHE A 525 -3.18 -9.46 -14.47
N VAL A 526 -2.40 -10.47 -14.87
CA VAL A 526 -2.86 -11.40 -15.92
C VAL A 526 -3.88 -12.36 -15.31
N ARG A 527 -5.08 -12.43 -15.91
CA ARG A 527 -6.21 -13.28 -15.46
C ARG A 527 -6.65 -14.30 -16.49
N SER A 528 -6.34 -14.07 -17.76
CA SER A 528 -6.40 -15.07 -18.81
C SER A 528 -5.33 -14.79 -19.85
N PHE A 529 -4.86 -15.82 -20.55
CA PHE A 529 -3.93 -15.63 -21.67
C PHE A 529 -3.93 -16.78 -22.66
N ARG A 530 -3.42 -16.48 -23.86
CA ARG A 530 -3.26 -17.42 -24.96
C ARG A 530 -1.81 -17.40 -25.44
N VAL A 531 -1.26 -18.57 -25.76
CA VAL A 531 0.14 -18.72 -26.14
C VAL A 531 0.25 -19.05 -27.62
N TYR A 532 1.02 -18.27 -28.37
CA TYR A 532 1.21 -18.44 -29.80
C TYR A 532 2.68 -18.38 -30.19
N ARG A 533 2.98 -18.82 -31.41
CA ARG A 533 4.24 -18.46 -32.07
C ARG A 533 4.17 -17.05 -32.63
N THR A 534 5.33 -16.39 -32.73
CA THR A 534 5.46 -15.05 -33.34
C THR A 534 4.97 -14.96 -34.78
N ASP A 535 4.94 -16.08 -35.52
CA ASP A 535 4.46 -16.16 -36.91
C ASP A 535 2.98 -16.54 -37.02
N GLY A 536 2.31 -16.82 -35.89
CA GLY A 536 0.90 -17.18 -35.84
C GLY A 536 -0.02 -15.96 -35.99
N ALA A 537 -1.16 -16.14 -36.67
CA ALA A 537 -2.21 -15.13 -36.70
C ALA A 537 -2.89 -15.00 -35.32
N LEU A 538 -2.90 -13.79 -34.77
CA LEU A 538 -3.62 -13.50 -33.53
C LEU A 538 -5.13 -13.45 -33.81
N PRO A 539 -5.96 -14.17 -33.05
CA PRO A 539 -7.41 -14.08 -33.20
C PRO A 539 -7.92 -12.70 -32.80
N THR A 540 -8.94 -12.24 -33.52
CA THR A 540 -9.71 -11.04 -33.17
C THR A 540 -10.47 -11.29 -31.87
N THR A 541 -10.44 -10.31 -30.96
CA THR A 541 -11.14 -10.38 -29.67
C THR A 541 -12.53 -9.76 -29.79
N ASP A 542 -13.53 -10.41 -29.18
CA ASP A 542 -14.84 -9.80 -28.92
C ASP A 542 -14.66 -8.79 -27.78
N ASP A 543 -14.40 -7.54 -28.14
CA ASP A 543 -14.22 -6.46 -27.18
C ASP A 543 -15.61 -6.05 -26.65
N GLU A 544 -15.92 -6.53 -25.45
CA GLU A 544 -17.10 -6.08 -24.71
C GLU A 544 -16.93 -4.59 -24.43
N SER A 545 -17.89 -3.76 -24.84
CA SER A 545 -17.83 -2.30 -24.67
C SER A 545 -18.13 -1.90 -23.22
N VAL A 546 -17.25 -2.28 -22.30
CA VAL A 546 -17.27 -1.95 -20.87
C VAL A 546 -15.88 -1.53 -20.40
N VAL A 547 -15.80 -0.48 -19.59
CA VAL A 547 -14.57 -0.14 -18.85
C VAL A 547 -14.51 -1.02 -17.62
N ALA A 548 -13.42 -1.76 -17.43
CA ALA A 548 -13.24 -2.61 -16.26
C ALA A 548 -12.28 -1.97 -15.28
N PHE A 549 -12.75 -1.70 -14.06
CA PHE A 549 -11.92 -1.33 -12.94
C PHE A 549 -11.62 -2.56 -12.11
N LEU A 550 -10.34 -2.86 -11.90
CA LEU A 550 -9.86 -4.09 -11.30
C LEU A 550 -9.07 -3.79 -10.03
N LYS A 551 -9.29 -4.59 -9.00
CA LYS A 551 -8.54 -4.53 -7.75
C LYS A 551 -8.03 -5.91 -7.36
N HIS A 552 -6.76 -5.94 -6.96
CA HIS A 552 -6.09 -7.12 -6.45
C HIS A 552 -6.65 -7.53 -5.10
N GLY A 553 -7.08 -8.78 -4.98
CA GLY A 553 -7.43 -9.37 -3.70
C GLY A 553 -6.20 -9.49 -2.80
N ARG A 554 -6.11 -8.70 -1.72
CA ARG A 554 -5.16 -8.97 -0.62
C ARG A 554 -5.79 -9.93 0.39
N GLU A 555 -4.97 -10.81 0.97
CA GLU A 555 -5.29 -11.60 2.17
C GLU A 555 -6.59 -12.42 2.09
N GLY A 556 -6.64 -13.45 1.24
CA GLY A 556 -7.79 -14.37 1.23
C GLY A 556 -9.00 -13.91 0.43
N ARG A 557 -9.02 -12.68 -0.09
CA ARG A 557 -10.15 -12.14 -0.87
C ARG A 557 -9.97 -12.39 -2.37
N SER A 558 -11.06 -12.66 -3.06
CA SER A 558 -11.14 -12.74 -4.52
C SER A 558 -10.76 -11.39 -5.16
N ASP A 559 -10.29 -11.42 -6.40
CA ASP A 559 -10.15 -10.20 -7.20
C ASP A 559 -11.50 -9.53 -7.41
N TRP A 560 -11.49 -8.20 -7.43
CA TRP A 560 -12.71 -7.42 -7.59
C TRP A 560 -12.69 -6.78 -8.97
N SER A 561 -13.81 -6.86 -9.68
CA SER A 561 -13.98 -6.20 -10.97
C SER A 561 -15.28 -5.41 -10.97
N LEU A 562 -15.19 -4.11 -11.23
CA LEU A 562 -16.33 -3.26 -11.55
C LEU A 562 -16.36 -3.06 -13.07
N LEU A 563 -17.40 -3.57 -13.71
CA LEU A 563 -17.63 -3.38 -15.14
C LEU A 563 -18.59 -2.21 -15.32
N VAL A 564 -18.16 -1.19 -16.07
CA VAL A 564 -18.94 0.02 -16.32
C VAL A 564 -19.25 0.13 -17.82
N PRO A 565 -20.51 -0.05 -18.22
CA PRO A 565 -20.95 0.12 -19.60
C PRO A 565 -20.76 1.54 -20.16
N ALA A 566 -20.84 1.66 -21.48
CA ALA A 566 -20.90 2.94 -22.15
C ALA A 566 -22.07 3.80 -21.65
N ARG A 567 -21.84 5.11 -21.52
CA ARG A 567 -22.80 6.14 -21.05
C ARG A 567 -23.13 6.11 -19.56
N GLU A 568 -22.61 5.14 -18.82
CA GLU A 568 -22.70 5.17 -17.36
C GLU A 568 -21.75 6.22 -16.76
N THR A 569 -22.19 6.81 -15.65
CA THR A 569 -21.42 7.84 -14.96
C THR A 569 -21.51 7.63 -13.46
N SER A 570 -20.36 7.76 -12.79
CA SER A 570 -20.32 7.82 -11.33
C SER A 570 -20.01 9.25 -10.92
N ALA A 571 -21.00 9.91 -10.33
CA ALA A 571 -20.85 11.24 -9.76
C ALA A 571 -20.00 11.25 -8.48
N SER A 572 -19.72 10.09 -7.88
CA SER A 572 -18.85 9.99 -6.70
C SER A 572 -18.27 8.60 -6.55
N LEU A 573 -16.94 8.51 -6.41
CA LEU A 573 -16.24 7.27 -6.10
C LEU A 573 -16.42 6.81 -4.66
N ILE A 574 -17.02 7.63 -3.81
CA ILE A 574 -17.18 7.33 -2.38
C ILE A 574 -17.86 5.98 -2.13
N VAL A 575 -18.76 5.59 -3.02
CA VAL A 575 -19.50 4.34 -2.95
C VAL A 575 -18.57 3.14 -3.13
N PHE A 576 -17.56 3.27 -3.97
CA PHE A 576 -16.58 2.20 -4.19
C PHE A 576 -15.53 2.15 -3.09
N ALA A 577 -15.38 3.20 -2.27
CA ALA A 577 -14.44 3.21 -1.15
C ALA A 577 -14.70 2.08 -0.13
N MET A 578 -15.96 1.63 0.00
CA MET A 578 -16.34 0.48 0.86
C MET A 578 -15.59 -0.80 0.57
N THR A 579 -15.35 -0.99 -0.73
CA THR A 579 -14.89 -2.22 -1.33
C THR A 579 -13.39 -2.15 -1.59
N LEU A 580 -12.93 -0.97 -2.00
CA LEU A 580 -11.58 -0.75 -2.49
C LEU A 580 -10.58 -0.37 -1.40
N GLY A 581 -11.07 -0.03 -0.19
CA GLY A 581 -10.23 0.51 0.88
C GLY A 581 -9.49 1.79 0.45
N ALA A 582 -8.43 2.14 1.18
CA ALA A 582 -7.73 3.41 1.01
C ALA A 582 -6.91 3.55 -0.30
N HIS A 583 -6.80 2.48 -1.10
CA HIS A 583 -5.94 2.43 -2.29
C HIS A 583 -6.71 2.38 -3.62
N GLY A 584 -8.05 2.49 -3.60
CA GLY A 584 -8.84 2.53 -4.84
C GLY A 584 -8.70 1.27 -5.70
N PHE A 585 -8.75 1.43 -7.02
CA PHE A 585 -8.51 0.35 -7.98
C PHE A 585 -7.03 0.27 -8.34
N ASP A 586 -6.54 -0.95 -8.59
CA ASP A 586 -5.13 -1.17 -8.93
C ASP A 586 -4.90 -1.19 -10.45
N THR A 587 -5.92 -1.55 -11.24
CA THR A 587 -5.83 -1.60 -12.70
C THR A 587 -7.13 -1.11 -13.34
N VAL A 588 -7.04 -0.45 -14.49
CA VAL A 588 -8.18 -0.12 -15.34
C VAL A 588 -7.93 -0.58 -16.77
N ASP A 589 -8.91 -1.25 -17.35
CA ASP A 589 -8.96 -1.66 -18.74
C ASP A 589 -10.04 -0.85 -19.48
N VAL A 590 -9.60 -0.04 -20.45
CA VAL A 590 -10.46 0.78 -21.31
C VAL A 590 -10.45 0.19 -22.73
N PRO A 591 -11.58 -0.35 -23.23
CA PRO A 591 -11.64 -0.97 -24.56
C PRO A 591 -11.54 0.07 -25.68
N ALA A 592 -11.26 -0.37 -26.91
CA ALA A 592 -10.99 0.52 -28.05
C ALA A 592 -12.18 1.42 -28.45
N SER A 593 -13.40 0.96 -28.20
CA SER A 593 -14.64 1.70 -28.48
C SER A 593 -14.95 2.79 -27.46
N LEU A 594 -14.31 2.78 -26.29
CA LEU A 594 -14.65 3.67 -25.18
C LEU A 594 -13.51 4.60 -24.79
N ALA A 595 -13.87 5.63 -24.03
CA ALA A 595 -12.94 6.47 -23.29
C ALA A 595 -13.46 6.66 -21.87
N LEU A 596 -12.54 6.65 -20.91
CA LEU A 596 -12.85 6.94 -19.51
C LEU A 596 -12.49 8.41 -19.23
N VAL A 597 -13.47 9.19 -18.79
CA VAL A 597 -13.27 10.59 -18.39
C VAL A 597 -13.29 10.64 -16.88
N VAL A 598 -12.17 11.01 -16.26
CA VAL A 598 -12.01 11.07 -14.81
C VAL A 598 -11.89 12.50 -14.34
N TYR A 599 -12.36 12.76 -13.12
CA TYR A 599 -12.44 14.09 -12.53
C TYR A 599 -11.85 14.05 -11.13
N SER A 600 -11.06 15.04 -10.76
CA SER A 600 -10.42 15.12 -9.44
C SER A 600 -11.38 15.51 -8.31
N GLY A 601 -12.59 15.95 -8.63
CA GLY A 601 -13.67 16.27 -7.68
C GLY A 601 -14.88 15.38 -7.91
N SER A 602 -15.76 15.31 -6.90
CA SER A 602 -17.09 14.72 -7.05
C SER A 602 -17.96 15.54 -8.00
N GLN A 603 -19.05 14.94 -8.49
CA GLN A 603 -20.02 15.55 -9.41
C GLN A 603 -19.40 16.10 -10.70
N PHE A 604 -18.38 15.42 -11.23
CA PHE A 604 -17.68 15.77 -12.47
C PHE A 604 -17.02 17.15 -12.43
N GLN A 605 -16.49 17.52 -11.26
CA GLN A 605 -15.80 18.78 -11.02
C GLN A 605 -14.29 18.58 -10.88
N GLY A 606 -13.55 19.69 -10.82
CA GLY A 606 -12.11 19.68 -10.63
C GLY A 606 -11.37 19.39 -11.93
N GLN A 607 -10.14 18.91 -11.83
CA GLN A 607 -9.33 18.64 -13.00
C GLN A 607 -9.88 17.42 -13.75
N ARG A 608 -10.30 17.64 -15.00
CA ARG A 608 -10.68 16.57 -15.93
C ARG A 608 -9.47 15.96 -16.63
N ARG A 609 -9.48 14.63 -16.77
CA ARG A 609 -8.55 13.88 -17.60
C ARG A 609 -9.29 12.84 -18.45
N ILE A 610 -8.88 12.71 -19.70
CA ILE A 610 -9.41 11.70 -20.62
C ILE A 610 -8.39 10.58 -20.70
N ILE A 611 -8.83 9.37 -20.36
CA ILE A 611 -8.06 8.14 -20.41
C ILE A 611 -8.48 7.39 -21.68
N PRO A 612 -7.57 7.28 -22.67
CA PRO A 612 -7.88 6.59 -23.93
C PRO A 612 -7.93 5.07 -23.71
N SER A 613 -8.17 4.34 -24.79
CA SER A 613 -8.15 2.88 -24.79
C SER A 613 -6.78 2.33 -24.36
N GLY A 614 -6.78 1.31 -23.51
CA GLY A 614 -5.58 0.64 -23.02
C GLY A 614 -5.76 0.04 -21.63
N ILE A 615 -4.75 -0.69 -21.20
CA ILE A 615 -4.64 -1.25 -19.85
C ILE A 615 -3.70 -0.37 -19.04
N TYR A 616 -4.16 0.10 -17.89
CA TYR A 616 -3.45 0.98 -16.96
C TYR A 616 -3.30 0.27 -15.61
N THR A 617 -2.10 -0.18 -15.25
CA THR A 617 -1.81 -0.88 -13.99
C THR A 617 -0.99 -0.01 -13.03
N ALA A 618 -1.32 0.09 -11.75
CA ALA A 618 -0.70 0.99 -10.76
C ALA A 618 0.85 1.01 -10.70
N GLU A 619 1.52 -0.04 -11.17
CA GLU A 619 2.98 -0.15 -11.26
C GLU A 619 3.60 0.63 -12.44
N GLU A 620 2.78 1.10 -13.38
CA GLU A 620 3.22 1.84 -14.56
C GLU A 620 3.15 3.36 -14.37
N GLN A 621 4.08 4.06 -15.02
CA GLN A 621 4.13 5.52 -15.01
C GLN A 621 2.85 6.15 -15.62
N GLY A 622 2.23 7.12 -14.92
CA GLY A 622 1.11 7.92 -15.44
C GLY A 622 -0.30 7.58 -14.92
N ILE A 623 -0.41 6.90 -13.77
CA ILE A 623 -1.65 6.34 -13.21
C ILE A 623 -2.07 7.05 -11.90
N ASP A 624 -1.52 8.25 -11.68
CA ASP A 624 -1.94 9.22 -10.65
C ASP A 624 -3.45 9.46 -10.64
N PHE A 625 -4.11 9.34 -11.79
CA PHE A 625 -5.54 9.48 -11.90
C PHE A 625 -6.33 8.43 -11.11
N LEU A 626 -5.81 7.20 -10.89
CA LEU A 626 -6.52 6.20 -10.07
C LEU A 626 -6.58 6.62 -8.59
N TYR A 627 -5.62 7.43 -8.16
CA TYR A 627 -5.54 7.92 -6.79
C TYR A 627 -6.24 9.27 -6.60
N SER A 628 -6.33 10.10 -7.64
CA SER A 628 -6.96 11.43 -7.58
C SER A 628 -8.40 11.49 -8.11
N MET A 629 -8.85 10.47 -8.87
CA MET A 629 -10.22 10.41 -9.37
C MET A 629 -11.21 10.37 -8.20
N GLN A 630 -12.22 11.24 -8.26
CA GLN A 630 -13.35 11.27 -7.35
C GLN A 630 -14.69 11.09 -8.05
N SER A 631 -14.75 11.26 -9.38
CA SER A 631 -15.91 10.91 -10.20
C SER A 631 -15.46 10.58 -11.62
N PHE A 632 -16.29 9.86 -12.38
CA PHE A 632 -15.96 9.48 -13.76
C PHE A 632 -17.17 9.31 -14.68
N ARG A 633 -16.91 9.40 -15.99
CA ARG A 633 -17.88 9.10 -17.06
C ARG A 633 -17.26 8.12 -18.04
N VAL A 634 -18.02 7.11 -18.44
CA VAL A 634 -17.64 6.22 -19.54
C VAL A 634 -18.40 6.66 -20.79
N ILE A 635 -17.67 7.06 -21.82
CA ILE A 635 -18.26 7.56 -23.07
C ILE A 635 -17.71 6.79 -24.26
N GLN A 636 -18.38 6.90 -25.40
CA GLN A 636 -17.83 6.40 -26.66
C GLN A 636 -16.57 7.21 -27.01
N SER A 637 -15.56 6.53 -27.55
CA SER A 637 -14.30 7.18 -27.93
C SER A 637 -14.51 8.26 -29.02
N SER A 638 -15.53 8.09 -29.87
CA SER A 638 -15.98 9.10 -30.84
C SER A 638 -16.52 10.38 -30.21
N ASP A 639 -17.07 10.29 -29.00
CA ASP A 639 -17.84 11.37 -28.36
C ASP A 639 -16.93 12.27 -27.49
N VAL A 640 -15.66 11.90 -27.32
CA VAL A 640 -14.68 12.66 -26.54
C VAL A 640 -14.57 14.11 -27.03
N ALA A 641 -14.62 14.32 -28.35
CA ALA A 641 -14.55 15.66 -28.95
C ALA A 641 -15.81 16.52 -28.70
N LEU A 642 -16.92 15.89 -28.31
CA LEU A 642 -18.20 16.56 -28.02
C LEU A 642 -18.31 17.01 -26.55
N LEU A 643 -17.35 16.64 -25.71
CA LEU A 643 -17.34 17.05 -24.30
C LEU A 643 -17.12 18.56 -24.19
N PRO A 644 -18.03 19.33 -23.56
CA PRO A 644 -17.84 20.75 -23.36
C PRO A 644 -16.56 21.02 -22.55
N THR A 645 -15.82 22.08 -22.90
CA THR A 645 -14.69 22.58 -22.11
C THR A 645 -15.21 23.12 -20.79
N GLU A 646 -14.60 22.75 -19.67
CA GLU A 646 -15.15 23.01 -18.33
C GLU A 646 -15.42 24.48 -18.04
N SER A 647 -16.55 24.74 -17.37
CA SER A 647 -16.86 26.04 -16.78
C SER A 647 -16.09 26.22 -15.47
N THR A 648 -15.00 26.99 -15.51
CA THR A 648 -14.31 27.46 -14.32
C THR A 648 -15.16 28.54 -13.62
N GLY A 649 -16.01 28.13 -12.68
CA GLY A 649 -16.65 29.08 -11.75
C GLY A 649 -18.13 28.87 -11.46
N LEU A 650 -18.55 27.66 -11.11
CA LEU A 650 -19.91 27.45 -10.62
C LEU A 650 -20.05 27.97 -9.18
N ARG A 651 -21.13 28.71 -8.91
CA ARG A 651 -21.48 29.25 -7.59
C ARG A 651 -21.81 28.07 -6.65
N GLY A 652 -21.21 28.01 -5.47
CA GLY A 652 -21.38 26.87 -4.57
C GLY A 652 -20.99 27.15 -3.12
N VAL A 653 -21.44 26.29 -2.22
CA VAL A 653 -21.16 26.30 -0.79
C VAL A 653 -19.83 25.59 -0.52
N ARG A 654 -18.89 26.27 0.12
CA ARG A 654 -17.60 25.66 0.50
C ARG A 654 -17.65 25.16 1.93
N GLY A 655 -17.50 23.86 2.13
CA GLY A 655 -17.36 23.25 3.45
C GLY A 655 -15.91 22.95 3.80
N HIS A 656 -15.51 23.31 5.02
CA HIS A 656 -14.25 22.91 5.64
C HIS A 656 -14.54 21.83 6.69
N PHE A 657 -13.70 20.80 6.70
CA PHE A 657 -13.80 19.72 7.67
C PHE A 657 -12.41 19.34 8.18
N THR A 658 -12.36 18.84 9.40
CA THR A 658 -11.17 18.23 9.97
C THR A 658 -11.28 16.72 9.87
N SER A 659 -10.14 16.04 9.78
CA SER A 659 -10.08 14.60 9.98
C SER A 659 -9.04 14.29 11.04
N LYS A 660 -9.13 13.11 11.68
CA LYS A 660 -8.13 12.68 12.68
C LYS A 660 -6.71 12.59 12.12
N VAL A 661 -6.55 12.59 10.79
CA VAL A 661 -5.28 12.31 10.11
C VAL A 661 -4.79 13.49 9.25
N CYS A 662 -5.65 14.43 8.87
CA CYS A 662 -5.28 15.62 8.11
C CYS A 662 -5.74 16.92 8.81
N THR A 663 -4.90 17.94 8.74
CA THR A 663 -5.24 19.33 9.12
C THR A 663 -6.01 19.99 7.98
N GLU A 664 -7.31 20.24 8.20
CA GLU A 664 -8.25 21.01 7.37
C GLU A 664 -8.28 20.70 5.85
N ALA A 665 -9.31 19.96 5.42
CA ALA A 665 -9.64 19.76 4.01
C ALA A 665 -10.94 20.50 3.64
N ASN A 666 -11.16 20.70 2.34
CA ASN A 666 -12.34 21.40 1.83
C ASN A 666 -13.09 20.62 0.73
N ILE A 667 -14.37 20.91 0.60
CA ILE A 667 -15.25 20.39 -0.45
C ILE A 667 -16.21 21.50 -0.86
N THR A 668 -16.50 21.59 -2.16
CA THR A 668 -17.42 22.59 -2.69
C THR A 668 -18.68 21.90 -3.19
N PHE A 669 -19.83 22.29 -2.64
CA PHE A 669 -21.15 21.85 -3.09
C PHE A 669 -21.71 22.87 -4.07
N VAL A 670 -21.99 22.46 -5.29
CA VAL A 670 -22.42 23.40 -6.34
C VAL A 670 -23.93 23.51 -6.41
N LEU A 671 -24.42 24.71 -6.75
CA LEU A 671 -25.84 24.98 -6.99
C LEU A 671 -26.45 23.97 -7.98
N ASP A 672 -27.65 23.50 -7.68
CA ASP A 672 -28.43 22.54 -8.47
C ASP A 672 -27.78 21.16 -8.64
N GLN A 673 -26.77 20.85 -7.81
CA GLN A 673 -26.20 19.50 -7.71
C GLN A 673 -26.63 18.80 -6.42
N GLU A 674 -26.97 17.52 -6.57
CA GLU A 674 -27.43 16.66 -5.49
C GLU A 674 -26.34 15.65 -5.11
N TYR A 675 -25.88 15.72 -3.86
CA TYR A 675 -24.86 14.83 -3.31
C TYR A 675 -25.58 13.76 -2.49
N MET A 676 -26.02 12.71 -3.19
CA MET A 676 -26.85 11.63 -2.63
C MET A 676 -26.16 10.85 -1.50
N VAL A 677 -24.84 10.79 -1.49
CA VAL A 677 -24.06 10.09 -0.46
C VAL A 677 -22.80 10.87 -0.13
N LEU A 678 -22.50 11.01 1.16
CA LEU A 678 -21.34 11.69 1.71
C LEU A 678 -20.64 10.83 2.77
N PRO A 679 -19.33 11.05 2.99
CA PRO A 679 -18.61 10.37 4.06
C PRO A 679 -18.90 11.04 5.38
N LYS A 680 -18.52 10.39 6.48
CA LYS A 680 -18.45 11.07 7.78
C LYS A 680 -17.32 12.10 7.74
N LEU A 681 -17.70 13.37 7.76
CA LEU A 681 -16.79 14.50 7.81
C LEU A 681 -17.05 15.30 9.08
N ASP A 682 -16.01 15.61 9.84
CA ASP A 682 -16.13 16.49 11.02
C ASP A 682 -16.07 17.96 10.55
N TRP A 683 -17.22 18.49 10.15
CA TRP A 683 -17.35 19.84 9.61
C TRP A 683 -16.98 20.92 10.63
N SER A 684 -15.98 21.74 10.29
CA SER A 684 -15.54 22.86 11.11
C SER A 684 -16.28 24.15 10.75
N VAL A 685 -16.41 24.45 9.44
CA VAL A 685 -17.04 25.69 8.94
C VAL A 685 -17.69 25.43 7.57
N LEU A 686 -18.87 26.03 7.33
CA LEU A 686 -19.46 26.14 5.99
C LEU A 686 -19.51 27.61 5.57
N TYR A 687 -19.10 27.91 4.35
CA TYR A 687 -19.19 29.23 3.71
C TYR A 687 -20.25 29.18 2.63
N ILE A 688 -21.33 29.93 2.83
CA ILE A 688 -22.52 29.93 1.97
C ILE A 688 -22.59 31.28 1.26
N PRO A 689 -22.42 31.37 -0.06
CA PRO A 689 -22.57 32.62 -0.79
C PRO A 689 -23.98 33.22 -0.67
N ASP A 690 -24.07 34.54 -0.72
CA ASP A 690 -25.35 35.25 -0.68
C ASP A 690 -26.32 34.78 -1.77
N GLY A 691 -27.56 34.51 -1.35
CA GLY A 691 -28.63 34.01 -2.22
C GLY A 691 -28.66 32.49 -2.40
N LEU A 692 -27.74 31.75 -1.78
CA LEU A 692 -27.75 30.28 -1.76
C LEU A 692 -28.19 29.73 -0.39
N ALA A 693 -28.66 28.50 -0.39
CA ALA A 693 -28.90 27.70 0.81
C ALA A 693 -28.28 26.31 0.67
N LEU A 694 -27.68 25.80 1.75
CA LEU A 694 -27.30 24.39 1.86
C LEU A 694 -28.41 23.66 2.59
N VAL A 695 -28.98 22.63 1.96
CA VAL A 695 -29.92 21.70 2.57
C VAL A 695 -29.18 20.41 2.87
N ALA A 696 -29.03 20.08 4.15
CA ALA A 696 -28.29 18.91 4.62
C ALA A 696 -29.23 17.92 5.29
N TYR A 697 -29.06 16.64 4.97
CA TYR A 697 -29.92 15.54 5.39
C TYR A 697 -29.15 14.55 6.26
N ASP A 698 -29.86 13.90 7.18
CA ASP A 698 -29.28 12.91 8.11
C ASP A 698 -29.27 11.47 7.58
N ARG A 699 -29.90 11.21 6.43
CA ARG A 699 -29.83 9.94 5.69
C ARG A 699 -29.26 10.15 4.27
N PRO A 700 -28.74 9.08 3.63
CA PRO A 700 -28.44 9.09 2.19
C PRO A 700 -29.67 9.45 1.33
N TRP A 701 -29.43 9.77 0.06
CA TRP A 701 -30.45 10.04 -0.97
C TRP A 701 -31.35 11.24 -0.72
N LEU A 702 -30.87 12.23 0.03
CA LEU A 702 -31.64 13.42 0.42
C LEU A 702 -32.91 13.06 1.21
N LEU A 703 -32.83 11.98 2.01
CA LEU A 703 -33.93 11.46 2.82
C LEU A 703 -33.78 11.84 4.31
N GLY A 704 -34.84 11.62 5.08
CA GLY A 704 -34.82 11.83 6.53
C GLY A 704 -35.00 13.30 6.92
N ARG A 705 -34.48 13.65 8.08
CA ARG A 705 -34.57 15.02 8.62
C ARG A 705 -33.56 15.91 7.91
N TYR A 706 -33.92 17.17 7.75
CA TYR A 706 -33.04 18.13 7.11
C TYR A 706 -32.85 19.42 7.90
N VAL A 707 -31.71 20.05 7.68
CA VAL A 707 -31.39 21.39 8.17
C VAL A 707 -31.06 22.27 6.98
N VAL A 708 -31.60 23.48 7.00
CA VAL A 708 -31.33 24.50 5.99
C VAL A 708 -30.43 25.57 6.60
N TRP A 709 -29.31 25.83 5.94
CA TRP A 709 -28.43 26.93 6.29
C TRP A 709 -28.40 27.97 5.17
N THR A 710 -28.66 29.22 5.54
CA THR A 710 -28.60 30.40 4.65
C THR A 710 -27.60 31.44 5.16
N SER A 711 -27.06 31.26 6.36
CA SER A 711 -26.09 32.20 6.94
C SER A 711 -24.76 32.13 6.18
N PRO A 712 -24.13 33.28 5.88
CA PRO A 712 -22.90 33.32 5.07
C PRO A 712 -21.75 32.46 5.62
N VAL A 713 -21.70 32.31 6.94
CA VAL A 713 -20.75 31.45 7.63
C VAL A 713 -21.47 30.65 8.71
N VAL A 714 -21.36 29.34 8.66
CA VAL A 714 -21.85 28.42 9.71
C VAL A 714 -20.66 27.78 10.39
N LYS A 715 -20.35 28.20 11.61
CA LYS A 715 -19.27 27.61 12.42
C LYS A 715 -19.79 26.42 13.20
N SER A 716 -19.03 25.31 13.17
CA SER A 716 -19.35 24.06 13.84
C SER A 716 -20.83 23.70 13.65
N PRO A 717 -21.28 23.32 12.44
CA PRO A 717 -22.65 22.91 12.19
C PRO A 717 -23.00 21.67 13.04
N ARG A 718 -23.38 21.89 14.31
CA ARG A 718 -23.50 20.85 15.34
C ARG A 718 -24.82 20.11 15.30
N SER A 719 -25.86 20.66 14.66
CA SER A 719 -27.19 20.05 14.63
C SER A 719 -27.18 18.67 13.98
N LEU A 720 -26.49 18.53 12.83
CA LEU A 720 -26.33 17.26 12.13
C LEU A 720 -24.86 16.85 11.94
N GLY A 721 -23.91 17.63 12.44
CA GLY A 721 -22.49 17.61 12.04
C GLY A 721 -21.86 16.24 11.77
N ALA A 722 -22.03 15.25 12.66
CA ALA A 722 -21.43 13.92 12.47
C ALA A 722 -22.26 12.94 11.60
N LYS A 723 -23.41 13.39 11.09
CA LYS A 723 -24.40 12.61 10.32
C LYS A 723 -24.88 13.31 9.05
N ILE A 724 -24.17 14.34 8.57
CA ILE A 724 -24.48 14.90 7.26
C ILE A 724 -24.14 13.84 6.20
N ARG A 725 -25.16 13.16 5.68
CA ARG A 725 -24.98 11.99 4.77
C ARG A 725 -25.37 12.27 3.34
N SER A 726 -26.16 13.32 3.12
CA SER A 726 -26.45 13.83 1.78
C SER A 726 -26.76 15.32 1.84
N VAL A 727 -26.45 16.04 0.77
CA VAL A 727 -26.72 17.49 0.70
C VAL A 727 -27.12 17.91 -0.70
N LYS A 728 -27.81 19.04 -0.79
CA LYS A 728 -27.95 19.79 -2.04
C LYS A 728 -27.84 21.28 -1.80
N VAL A 729 -27.38 22.01 -2.81
CA VAL A 729 -27.34 23.47 -2.80
C VAL A 729 -28.44 23.98 -3.71
N VAL A 730 -29.26 24.88 -3.18
CA VAL A 730 -30.40 25.48 -3.87
C VAL A 730 -30.33 27.00 -3.74
N LEU A 731 -31.14 27.71 -4.50
CA LEU A 731 -31.37 29.13 -4.24
C LEU A 731 -32.05 29.30 -2.88
N ALA A 732 -31.69 30.35 -2.14
CA ALA A 732 -32.28 30.63 -0.83
C ALA A 732 -33.81 30.82 -0.89
N SER A 733 -34.33 31.28 -2.04
CA SER A 733 -35.76 31.39 -2.32
C SER A 733 -36.47 30.05 -2.55
N GLU A 734 -35.72 29.00 -2.88
CA GLU A 734 -36.22 27.65 -3.20
C GLU A 734 -35.95 26.66 -2.06
N ALA A 735 -35.28 27.11 -1.00
CA ALA A 735 -34.98 26.28 0.14
C ALA A 735 -36.28 25.85 0.85
N PRO A 736 -36.40 24.57 1.27
CA PRO A 736 -37.56 24.13 2.03
C PRO A 736 -37.64 24.89 3.36
N PRO A 737 -38.84 25.04 3.95
CA PRO A 737 -38.98 25.68 5.26
C PRO A 737 -38.11 24.91 6.29
N PRO A 738 -37.43 25.60 7.23
CA PRO A 738 -36.63 24.94 8.24
C PRO A 738 -37.47 23.93 9.03
N GLN A 739 -36.99 22.69 9.14
CA GLN A 739 -37.61 21.72 10.03
C GLN A 739 -37.31 22.13 11.48
N LEU A 740 -38.36 22.43 12.26
CA LEU A 740 -38.25 22.96 13.62
C LEU A 740 -38.20 21.88 14.71
N ASP A 741 -38.19 20.59 14.34
CA ASP A 741 -38.22 19.51 15.32
C ASP A 741 -36.93 19.50 16.15
N PRO A 742 -37.01 19.54 17.49
CA PRO A 742 -35.82 19.42 18.33
C PRO A 742 -35.18 18.06 18.11
N LEU A 743 -33.85 18.06 17.95
CA LEU A 743 -33.09 16.81 17.84
C LEU A 743 -33.29 15.97 19.12
N PRO A 744 -33.50 14.65 18.99
CA PRO A 744 -33.57 13.77 20.13
C PRO A 744 -32.30 13.86 20.98
N PRO A 745 -32.37 13.49 22.28
CA PRO A 745 -31.18 13.32 23.10
C PRO A 745 -30.15 12.43 22.39
N SER A 746 -28.86 12.75 22.52
CA SER A 746 -27.77 11.96 21.92
C SER A 746 -26.80 11.47 22.98
N VAL A 747 -26.26 10.28 22.80
CA VAL A 747 -25.14 9.74 23.59
C VAL A 747 -23.84 9.77 22.78
N PHE A 748 -22.70 9.86 23.47
CA PHE A 748 -21.39 9.78 22.83
C PHE A 748 -21.01 8.32 22.62
N GLY A 749 -20.60 7.96 21.40
CA GLY A 749 -20.30 6.59 21.00
C GLY A 749 -20.80 6.26 19.59
N GLY A 750 -20.50 5.05 19.11
CA GLY A 750 -20.93 4.59 17.78
C GLY A 750 -19.98 4.94 16.63
N PRO A 751 -20.33 4.56 15.38
CA PRO A 751 -19.45 4.76 14.23
C PRO A 751 -19.44 6.24 13.82
N PHE A 752 -20.49 6.99 14.17
CA PHE A 752 -20.65 8.42 13.91
C PHE A 752 -20.25 9.32 15.10
N GLY A 753 -19.72 8.77 16.20
CA GLY A 753 -19.31 9.53 17.39
C GLY A 753 -20.46 10.04 18.27
N ARG A 754 -21.64 10.35 17.70
CA ARG A 754 -22.90 10.56 18.43
C ARG A 754 -24.03 9.72 17.84
N ILE A 755 -24.78 9.04 18.70
CA ILE A 755 -25.99 8.28 18.35
C ILE A 755 -27.18 8.92 19.07
N TYR A 756 -28.32 9.09 18.40
CA TYR A 756 -29.54 9.59 19.02
C TYR A 756 -30.26 8.46 19.78
N VAL A 757 -30.86 8.79 20.92
CA VAL A 757 -31.67 7.84 21.69
C VAL A 757 -32.88 7.42 20.85
N ASP A 758 -33.15 6.11 20.80
CA ASP A 758 -34.19 5.48 19.97
C ASP A 758 -33.92 5.55 18.45
N GLU A 759 -32.66 5.80 18.07
CA GLU A 759 -32.23 5.73 16.68
C GLU A 759 -32.20 4.30 16.14
N GLU A 760 -32.74 4.17 14.93
CA GLU A 760 -32.67 3.00 14.07
C GLU A 760 -31.79 3.32 12.88
N GLU A 761 -30.63 2.66 12.79
CA GLU A 761 -29.75 2.74 11.64
C GLU A 761 -29.85 1.44 10.84
N PRO A 762 -30.66 1.40 9.77
CA PRO A 762 -30.89 0.18 9.02
C PRO A 762 -29.72 -0.13 8.06
N ASN A 763 -28.80 0.82 7.82
CA ASN A 763 -27.66 0.62 6.93
C ASN A 763 -26.44 1.45 7.38
N ILE A 764 -25.47 0.77 8.01
CA ILE A 764 -24.16 1.34 8.32
C ILE A 764 -23.23 1.06 7.14
N GLY A 765 -22.67 2.15 6.63
CA GLY A 765 -21.79 2.07 5.51
C GLY A 765 -20.30 2.09 5.82
N ARG A 766 -19.53 1.17 5.25
CA ARG A 766 -18.05 1.28 5.30
C ARG A 766 -17.52 2.58 4.68
N TRP A 767 -18.24 3.16 3.71
CA TRP A 767 -17.87 4.44 3.09
C TRP A 767 -18.02 5.61 4.05
N GLU A 768 -18.91 5.49 5.04
CA GLU A 768 -19.09 6.50 6.07
C GLU A 768 -17.91 6.51 7.03
N GLU A 769 -17.13 5.42 7.12
CA GLU A 769 -15.95 5.33 7.98
C GLU A 769 -14.65 5.72 7.27
N ALA A 770 -14.52 5.48 5.95
CA ALA A 770 -13.20 5.27 5.35
C ALA A 770 -12.66 6.36 4.38
N TRP A 771 -13.31 7.51 4.19
CA TRP A 771 -12.93 8.36 3.06
C TRP A 771 -12.16 9.64 3.41
N LEU A 772 -10.88 9.66 3.00
CA LEU A 772 -10.14 10.86 2.63
C LEU A 772 -9.31 10.53 1.37
N PRO A 773 -9.50 11.24 0.25
CA PRO A 773 -8.53 11.23 -0.84
C PRO A 773 -7.30 12.05 -0.39
N ASP A 774 -6.13 11.60 -0.82
CA ASP A 774 -4.81 12.22 -0.63
C ASP A 774 -4.07 11.95 0.70
N GLY A 775 -2.98 11.20 0.58
CA GLY A 775 -1.74 11.35 1.37
C GLY A 775 -1.73 10.98 2.86
N CYS A 776 -2.88 10.94 3.54
CA CYS A 776 -2.97 10.69 4.98
C CYS A 776 -3.20 9.22 5.35
N SER A 777 -3.24 8.30 4.38
CA SER A 777 -3.86 6.97 4.53
C SER A 777 -2.94 5.81 4.97
N ILE A 778 -1.67 6.06 5.35
CA ILE A 778 -0.74 4.97 5.75
C ILE A 778 -1.15 4.33 7.11
N GLY A 779 -2.23 4.77 7.77
CA GLY A 779 -2.68 4.24 9.07
C GLY A 779 -4.12 3.73 9.16
N VAL A 780 -4.91 3.70 8.07
CA VAL A 780 -6.37 3.46 8.18
C VAL A 780 -6.77 1.96 8.20
N SER A 781 -5.81 1.03 8.25
CA SER A 781 -6.09 -0.42 8.36
C SER A 781 -6.77 -0.83 9.67
N SER A 782 -7.04 0.12 10.57
CA SER A 782 -7.47 -0.12 11.94
C SER A 782 -8.74 0.66 12.33
N MET A 783 -9.66 0.94 11.40
CA MET A 783 -10.88 1.72 11.71
C MET A 783 -12.13 0.91 12.07
N THR A 784 -12.03 -0.42 12.22
CA THR A 784 -13.10 -1.27 12.79
C THR A 784 -13.24 -1.15 14.32
N PHE A 785 -12.78 -0.05 14.93
CA PHE A 785 -12.88 0.14 16.38
C PHE A 785 -14.08 0.98 16.75
N TRP A 786 -15.10 0.30 17.26
CA TRP A 786 -16.16 0.93 18.02
C TRP A 786 -15.66 1.24 19.43
N THR A 787 -15.35 2.50 19.71
CA THR A 787 -15.12 2.97 21.08
C THR A 787 -16.42 3.47 21.66
N PHE A 788 -16.95 2.73 22.63
CA PHE A 788 -18.09 3.15 23.42
C PHE A 788 -17.59 3.75 24.74
N SER A 789 -18.12 4.92 25.11
CA SER A 789 -18.00 5.46 26.47
C SER A 789 -19.34 5.29 27.16
N SER A 790 -19.37 4.60 28.30
CA SER A 790 -20.52 4.27 29.18
C SER A 790 -21.92 4.58 28.62
N PHE A 791 -22.62 3.55 28.16
CA PHE A 791 -24.06 3.60 27.87
C PHE A 791 -24.90 3.43 29.14
N ASP A 792 -24.60 4.16 30.21
CA ASP A 792 -25.37 4.05 31.46
C ASP A 792 -26.85 4.41 31.22
N GLY A 793 -27.74 3.44 31.44
CA GLY A 793 -29.17 3.57 31.17
C GLY A 793 -29.60 3.31 29.72
N TYR A 794 -28.68 2.90 28.84
CA TYR A 794 -28.95 2.59 27.43
C TYR A 794 -28.47 1.18 27.05
N CYS A 795 -28.96 0.69 25.92
CA CYS A 795 -28.66 -0.62 25.38
C CYS A 795 -28.66 -0.53 23.85
N MET A 796 -27.62 -1.05 23.21
CA MET A 796 -27.50 -1.05 21.76
C MET A 796 -27.62 -2.48 21.23
N THR A 797 -28.49 -2.68 20.24
CA THR A 797 -28.64 -3.95 19.53
C THR A 797 -27.99 -3.81 18.16
N LEU A 798 -26.99 -4.63 17.87
CA LEU A 798 -26.27 -4.69 16.61
C LEU A 798 -26.72 -5.90 15.81
N TYR A 799 -26.76 -5.79 14.49
CA TYR A 799 -27.19 -6.85 13.57
C TYR A 799 -26.12 -7.07 12.51
N ASN A 800 -25.89 -8.33 12.16
CA ASN A 800 -24.85 -8.71 11.19
C ASN A 800 -25.23 -8.33 9.76
N ASP A 801 -26.52 -8.18 9.46
CA ASP A 801 -27.00 -7.79 8.14
C ASP A 801 -27.79 -6.48 8.14
N TYR A 802 -28.05 -5.95 6.94
CA TYR A 802 -28.82 -4.74 6.70
C TYR A 802 -30.28 -4.90 7.13
N ASN A 803 -30.95 -3.78 7.37
CA ASN A 803 -32.38 -3.73 7.74
C ASN A 803 -32.73 -4.60 8.96
N PHE A 804 -31.80 -4.69 9.93
CA PHE A 804 -31.94 -5.43 11.19
C PHE A 804 -32.15 -6.94 11.04
N GLN A 805 -31.62 -7.51 9.95
CA GLN A 805 -31.72 -8.93 9.65
C GLN A 805 -30.62 -9.75 10.34
N GLU A 806 -30.80 -11.08 10.34
CA GLU A 806 -29.88 -12.07 10.91
C GLU A 806 -29.64 -12.00 12.43
N SER A 807 -28.52 -12.54 12.89
CA SER A 807 -28.17 -12.64 14.30
C SER A 807 -27.92 -11.27 14.92
N LYS A 808 -28.46 -11.07 16.13
CA LYS A 808 -28.34 -9.84 16.89
C LYS A 808 -27.42 -9.99 18.10
N THR A 809 -26.62 -8.96 18.36
CA THR A 809 -25.77 -8.82 19.54
C THR A 809 -26.25 -7.64 20.36
N VAL A 810 -26.55 -7.87 21.64
CA VAL A 810 -27.02 -6.81 22.55
C VAL A 810 -25.89 -6.39 23.48
N ILE A 811 -25.56 -5.10 23.49
CA ILE A 811 -24.46 -4.52 24.26
C ILE A 811 -25.04 -3.62 25.35
N LYS A 812 -24.62 -3.92 26.60
CA LYS A 812 -25.12 -3.25 27.81
C LYS A 812 -24.02 -2.62 28.68
N ILE A 813 -22.74 -2.81 28.37
CA ILE A 813 -21.59 -2.39 29.22
C ILE A 813 -20.43 -1.88 28.33
N ASP A 814 -19.55 -1.06 28.92
CA ASP A 814 -18.24 -0.66 28.36
C ASP A 814 -17.45 -1.85 27.80
N GLY A 815 -17.00 -1.71 26.56
CA GLY A 815 -16.21 -2.72 25.89
C GLY A 815 -15.71 -2.24 24.54
N ARG A 816 -14.63 -2.84 24.08
CA ARG A 816 -14.13 -2.67 22.72
C ARG A 816 -14.69 -3.82 21.89
N LEU A 817 -15.53 -3.53 20.90
CA LEU A 817 -16.04 -4.56 20.00
C LEU A 817 -15.29 -4.50 18.67
N VAL A 818 -14.96 -5.69 18.20
CA VAL A 818 -14.28 -5.94 16.93
C VAL A 818 -15.18 -6.88 16.14
N SER A 819 -16.18 -6.33 15.46
CA SER A 819 -16.95 -7.06 14.45
C SER A 819 -17.67 -6.12 13.48
N GLU A 820 -17.86 -6.59 12.26
CA GLU A 820 -18.50 -5.88 11.15
C GLU A 820 -20.03 -6.03 11.27
N TYR A 821 -20.70 -5.08 11.90
CA TYR A 821 -22.16 -5.02 11.93
C TYR A 821 -22.68 -4.07 10.84
N LYS A 822 -23.82 -4.40 10.24
CA LYS A 822 -24.39 -3.67 9.10
C LYS A 822 -25.60 -2.81 9.47
N SER A 823 -26.21 -3.04 10.63
CA SER A 823 -27.30 -2.19 11.15
C SER A 823 -27.32 -2.19 12.69
N PHE A 824 -27.88 -1.14 13.29
CA PHE A 824 -27.99 -1.04 14.76
C PHE A 824 -29.24 -0.30 15.23
N LYS A 825 -29.62 -0.56 16.48
CA LYS A 825 -30.66 0.17 17.18
C LYS A 825 -30.21 0.55 18.60
N LEU A 826 -30.32 1.83 18.97
CA LEU A 826 -30.00 2.30 20.32
C LEU A 826 -31.27 2.57 21.12
N HIS A 827 -31.34 2.09 22.36
CA HIS A 827 -32.50 2.22 23.23
C HIS A 827 -32.16 2.54 24.66
N ARG A 828 -33.18 2.94 25.42
CA ARG A 828 -33.12 2.92 26.89
C ARG A 828 -33.10 1.47 27.40
N ALA A 829 -32.26 1.20 28.39
CA ALA A 829 -31.96 -0.16 28.88
C ALA A 829 -33.21 -0.96 29.31
N ASN A 830 -34.25 -0.27 29.80
CA ASN A 830 -35.50 -0.87 30.26
C ASN A 830 -36.34 -1.49 29.13
N ASN A 831 -36.02 -1.20 27.86
CA ASN A 831 -36.79 -1.64 26.69
C ASN A 831 -36.06 -2.71 25.86
N CYS A 832 -34.91 -3.24 26.29
CA CYS A 832 -34.11 -4.15 25.46
C CYS A 832 -34.48 -5.65 25.62
N PRO A 833 -34.67 -6.44 24.52
CA PRO A 833 -34.62 -6.06 23.10
C PRO A 833 -36.00 -5.61 22.54
N VAL A 834 -36.00 -4.59 21.66
CA VAL A 834 -37.20 -4.12 20.94
C VAL A 834 -37.21 -4.66 19.51
N THR A 835 -38.39 -4.92 18.94
CA THR A 835 -38.58 -5.14 17.51
C THR A 835 -38.22 -3.86 16.72
N PRO A 836 -37.30 -3.89 15.75
CA PRO A 836 -36.98 -2.74 14.91
C PRO A 836 -38.13 -2.44 13.92
N THR A 837 -38.24 -1.19 13.48
CA THR A 837 -39.07 -0.85 12.32
C THR A 837 -38.40 -1.39 11.06
N GLU A 838 -39.10 -2.22 10.30
CA GLU A 838 -38.59 -2.70 9.02
C GLU A 838 -38.72 -1.59 7.96
N PHE A 839 -37.68 -1.41 7.15
CA PHE A 839 -37.64 -0.46 6.05
C PHE A 839 -37.93 -1.16 4.73
N ALA A 840 -38.55 -0.45 3.78
CA ALA A 840 -38.65 -0.90 2.41
C ALA A 840 -37.24 -0.87 1.79
N GLY A 841 -36.73 -2.01 1.36
CA GLY A 841 -35.34 -2.19 0.95
C GLY A 841 -35.19 -2.53 -0.52
N ILE A 842 -34.18 -1.96 -1.16
CA ILE A 842 -33.82 -2.22 -2.56
C ILE A 842 -32.34 -2.60 -2.60
N TYR A 843 -32.08 -3.81 -3.10
CA TYR A 843 -30.77 -4.44 -3.06
C TYR A 843 -30.22 -4.53 -4.49
N PRO A 844 -29.27 -3.66 -4.87
CA PRO A 844 -28.66 -3.71 -6.20
C PRO A 844 -27.82 -4.98 -6.38
N ASN A 845 -27.83 -5.54 -7.59
CA ASN A 845 -27.00 -6.66 -8.00
C ASN A 845 -25.72 -6.14 -8.65
N LEU A 846 -24.59 -6.19 -7.94
CA LEU A 846 -23.28 -5.89 -8.54
C LEU A 846 -22.35 -7.06 -8.25
N PHE A 847 -21.96 -7.75 -9.32
CA PHE A 847 -21.04 -8.87 -9.29
C PHE A 847 -19.78 -8.54 -8.47
N GLY A 848 -19.70 -9.10 -7.27
CA GLY A 848 -18.53 -9.01 -6.39
C GLY A 848 -18.45 -7.79 -5.47
N LEU A 849 -19.37 -6.80 -5.54
CA LEU A 849 -19.37 -5.63 -4.63
C LEU A 849 -20.48 -5.77 -3.57
N ASP A 850 -20.15 -5.63 -2.28
CA ASP A 850 -21.14 -5.48 -1.20
C ASP A 850 -21.69 -4.04 -1.22
N VAL A 851 -22.55 -3.76 -2.21
CA VAL A 851 -23.20 -2.45 -2.33
C VAL A 851 -24.37 -2.38 -1.35
N PRO A 852 -24.44 -1.35 -0.51
CA PRO A 852 -25.44 -1.24 0.53
C PRO A 852 -26.82 -1.01 -0.06
N PRO A 853 -27.85 -1.63 0.49
CA PRO A 853 -29.20 -1.44 0.00
C PRO A 853 -29.70 -0.02 0.24
N ILE A 854 -30.59 0.43 -0.64
CA ILE A 854 -31.39 1.64 -0.40
C ILE A 854 -32.52 1.23 0.53
N LEU A 855 -32.58 1.85 1.72
CA LEU A 855 -33.60 1.57 2.72
C LEU A 855 -34.46 2.82 2.93
N MET A 856 -35.76 2.69 2.68
CA MET A 856 -36.74 3.77 2.59
C MET A 856 -37.89 3.56 3.58
N GLN A 857 -38.39 4.67 4.13
CA GLN A 857 -39.56 4.74 4.99
C GLN A 857 -40.80 5.17 4.20
N ILE A 858 -41.98 5.02 4.79
CA ILE A 858 -43.20 5.59 4.23
C ILE A 858 -43.04 7.08 3.94
N GLY A 859 -43.43 7.51 2.73
CA GLY A 859 -43.32 8.89 2.29
C GLY A 859 -41.99 9.26 1.63
N ASP A 860 -40.93 8.44 1.78
CA ASP A 860 -39.64 8.69 1.13
C ASP A 860 -39.77 8.65 -0.41
N ASN A 861 -38.99 9.50 -1.07
CA ASN A 861 -38.96 9.65 -2.53
C ASN A 861 -37.52 9.85 -3.00
N ILE A 862 -37.10 9.11 -4.03
CA ILE A 862 -35.81 9.30 -4.70
C ILE A 862 -36.10 9.60 -6.16
N SER A 863 -35.79 10.83 -6.59
CA SER A 863 -36.08 11.35 -7.93
C SER A 863 -35.15 10.79 -9.01
N ALA A 864 -33.92 10.41 -8.66
CA ALA A 864 -32.97 9.85 -9.61
C ALA A 864 -32.00 8.90 -8.88
N LEU A 865 -31.94 7.66 -9.34
CA LEU A 865 -30.91 6.70 -8.94
C LEU A 865 -29.63 6.95 -9.74
N VAL A 866 -28.49 6.89 -9.06
CA VAL A 866 -27.17 7.06 -9.65
C VAL A 866 -26.36 5.78 -9.54
N PHE A 867 -25.39 5.60 -10.43
CA PHE A 867 -24.48 4.46 -10.39
C PHE A 867 -23.69 4.42 -9.09
N PRO A 868 -23.59 3.25 -8.41
CA PRO A 868 -23.95 1.93 -8.91
C PRO A 868 -25.35 1.43 -8.47
N TRP A 869 -26.19 2.25 -7.83
CA TRP A 869 -27.51 1.82 -7.36
C TRP A 869 -28.62 1.82 -8.42
N ASN A 870 -28.36 2.40 -9.60
CA ASN A 870 -29.20 2.25 -10.79
C ASN A 870 -28.89 0.95 -11.57
N ALA A 871 -27.93 0.14 -11.11
CA ALA A 871 -27.63 -1.17 -11.67
C ALA A 871 -28.83 -2.15 -11.46
N PRO A 872 -28.88 -3.28 -12.17
CA PRO A 872 -29.97 -4.25 -12.04
C PRO A 872 -30.25 -4.62 -10.58
N ILE A 873 -31.49 -4.52 -10.13
CA ILE A 873 -31.87 -4.84 -8.74
C ILE A 873 -32.11 -6.35 -8.59
N GLN A 874 -31.51 -6.96 -7.55
CA GLN A 874 -31.65 -8.39 -7.27
C GLN A 874 -32.92 -8.71 -6.49
N LYS A 875 -33.19 -7.94 -5.44
CA LYS A 875 -34.32 -8.15 -4.55
C LYS A 875 -34.84 -6.84 -3.99
N VAL A 876 -36.13 -6.84 -3.69
CA VAL A 876 -36.80 -5.81 -2.89
C VAL A 876 -37.42 -6.45 -1.66
N THR A 877 -37.35 -5.77 -0.53
CA THR A 877 -38.03 -6.15 0.70
C THR A 877 -39.07 -5.10 1.04
N VAL A 878 -40.31 -5.49 1.30
CA VAL A 878 -41.43 -4.59 1.52
C VAL A 878 -42.15 -4.97 2.82
N PRO A 879 -42.02 -4.16 3.88
CA PRO A 879 -42.75 -4.37 5.13
C PRO A 879 -44.26 -4.37 4.94
N ASN A 880 -44.97 -5.12 5.80
CA ASN A 880 -46.42 -5.17 5.79
C ASN A 880 -47.04 -3.76 5.90
N GLY A 881 -47.99 -3.45 5.01
CA GLY A 881 -48.68 -2.16 4.97
C GLY A 881 -48.01 -1.10 4.10
N LEU A 882 -46.83 -1.38 3.53
CA LEU A 882 -46.14 -0.50 2.59
C LEU A 882 -46.15 -1.05 1.16
N LYS A 883 -45.94 -0.17 0.18
CA LYS A 883 -45.67 -0.49 -1.21
C LYS A 883 -44.53 0.39 -1.75
N ILE A 884 -43.70 -0.18 -2.62
CA ILE A 884 -42.68 0.53 -3.39
C ILE A 884 -43.25 0.78 -4.80
N LEU A 885 -43.17 2.01 -5.27
CA LEU A 885 -43.42 2.42 -6.65
C LEU A 885 -42.07 2.71 -7.31
N ALA A 886 -41.74 2.00 -8.37
CA ALA A 886 -40.50 2.17 -9.13
C ALA A 886 -40.79 2.57 -10.56
N TYR A 887 -40.02 3.52 -11.06
CA TYR A 887 -40.22 4.10 -12.39
C TYR A 887 -39.00 3.87 -13.27
N ALA A 888 -39.24 3.60 -14.55
CA ALA A 888 -38.21 3.36 -15.55
C ALA A 888 -37.41 4.61 -15.95
N ARG A 889 -37.86 5.81 -15.56
CA ARG A 889 -37.14 7.08 -15.77
C ARG A 889 -37.06 7.89 -14.49
N GLU A 890 -36.15 8.86 -14.49
CA GLU A 890 -36.01 9.83 -13.42
C GLU A 890 -37.28 10.67 -13.24
N GLN A 891 -37.36 11.36 -12.11
CA GLN A 891 -38.46 12.25 -11.73
C GLN A 891 -39.84 11.58 -11.77
N PHE A 892 -39.89 10.28 -11.48
CA PHE A 892 -41.12 9.48 -11.40
C PHE A 892 -41.88 9.41 -12.73
N GLN A 893 -41.13 9.32 -13.84
CA GLN A 893 -41.67 9.25 -15.20
C GLN A 893 -41.49 7.85 -15.82
N GLY A 894 -42.25 7.56 -16.87
CA GLY A 894 -42.18 6.29 -17.60
C GLY A 894 -42.93 5.15 -16.91
N ASP A 895 -42.66 3.92 -17.36
CA ASP A 895 -43.34 2.72 -16.88
C ASP A 895 -43.13 2.56 -15.37
N CYS A 896 -44.23 2.30 -14.66
CA CYS A 896 -44.29 2.24 -13.21
C CYS A 896 -44.60 0.82 -12.75
N THR A 897 -43.76 0.27 -11.88
CA THR A 897 -43.92 -1.05 -11.26
C THR A 897 -44.18 -0.89 -9.77
N THR A 898 -45.11 -1.67 -9.22
CA THR A 898 -45.45 -1.66 -7.80
C THR A 898 -45.10 -2.99 -7.13
N TRP A 899 -44.43 -2.94 -5.97
CA TRP A 899 -44.22 -4.10 -5.10
C TRP A 899 -44.82 -3.84 -3.71
N ALA A 900 -45.72 -4.71 -3.28
CA ALA A 900 -46.35 -4.67 -1.95
C ALA A 900 -45.89 -5.84 -1.04
N LYS A 901 -44.98 -6.67 -1.53
CA LYS A 901 -44.37 -7.82 -0.84
C LYS A 901 -42.95 -8.00 -1.33
N ASP A 902 -42.14 -8.68 -0.53
CA ASP A 902 -40.79 -9.10 -0.90
C ASP A 902 -40.79 -9.80 -2.27
N SER A 903 -39.85 -9.44 -3.13
CA SER A 903 -39.74 -9.97 -4.48
C SER A 903 -38.28 -10.10 -4.90
N VAL A 904 -37.95 -11.20 -5.56
CA VAL A 904 -36.67 -11.38 -6.28
C VAL A 904 -36.91 -10.96 -7.72
N LEU A 905 -36.02 -10.13 -8.25
CA LEU A 905 -36.20 -9.45 -9.53
C LEU A 905 -35.13 -9.91 -10.52
N ASN A 906 -35.54 -10.09 -11.78
CA ASN A 906 -34.64 -10.36 -12.91
C ASN A 906 -34.50 -9.08 -13.74
N GLU A 907 -33.52 -8.25 -13.37
CA GLU A 907 -33.05 -7.06 -14.12
C GLU A 907 -34.09 -5.97 -14.49
N PRO A 908 -34.87 -5.42 -13.53
CA PRO A 908 -35.67 -4.23 -13.81
C PRO A 908 -34.76 -2.99 -13.90
N ASN A 909 -34.89 -2.21 -14.97
CA ASN A 909 -34.31 -0.87 -15.07
C ASN A 909 -35.13 0.08 -14.19
N ILE A 910 -34.56 0.46 -13.04
CA ILE A 910 -35.18 1.40 -12.11
C ILE A 910 -34.35 2.69 -12.11
N SER A 911 -35.02 3.83 -12.28
CA SER A 911 -34.36 5.14 -12.26
C SER A 911 -34.92 6.07 -11.18
N SER A 912 -36.13 5.84 -10.66
CA SER A 912 -36.66 6.60 -9.52
C SER A 912 -37.67 5.80 -8.68
N LEU A 913 -37.86 6.18 -7.41
CA LEU A 913 -38.51 5.36 -6.38
C LEU A 913 -39.39 6.17 -5.43
N ARG A 914 -40.52 5.60 -5.02
CA ARG A 914 -41.37 6.13 -3.93
C ARG A 914 -41.83 5.00 -3.02
N VAL A 915 -41.95 5.29 -1.73
CA VAL A 915 -42.58 4.37 -0.77
C VAL A 915 -43.86 4.98 -0.23
N ARG A 916 -44.95 4.22 -0.27
CA ARG A 916 -46.29 4.65 0.16
C ARG A 916 -46.96 3.59 1.01
N ALA A 917 -48.01 3.97 1.71
CA ALA A 917 -48.91 2.99 2.33
C ALA A 917 -49.68 2.23 1.25
N VAL A 918 -50.03 0.97 1.50
CA VAL A 918 -50.78 0.15 0.54
C VAL A 918 -52.12 0.79 0.17
N ASP A 919 -52.79 1.39 1.15
CA ASP A 919 -54.09 2.08 1.05
C ASP A 919 -54.02 3.50 0.49
N ASP A 920 -52.83 4.04 0.22
CA ASP A 920 -52.67 5.33 -0.44
C ASP A 920 -53.07 5.23 -1.93
N VAL A 921 -54.25 5.77 -2.24
CA VAL A 921 -54.84 5.79 -3.59
C VAL A 921 -54.41 7.03 -4.40
N SER A 922 -53.62 7.94 -3.82
CA SER A 922 -53.31 9.24 -4.44
C SER A 922 -52.32 9.17 -5.62
N MET A 923 -51.67 8.02 -5.82
CA MET A 923 -50.66 7.81 -6.88
C MET A 923 -50.66 6.34 -7.36
N PRO A 924 -51.68 5.89 -8.13
CA PRO A 924 -51.54 4.60 -8.82
C PRO A 924 -50.43 4.70 -9.87
N CYS A 925 -49.63 3.64 -10.04
CA CYS A 925 -49.05 3.40 -11.36
C CYS A 925 -50.26 3.33 -12.31
N GLU A 926 -50.40 4.27 -13.25
CA GLU A 926 -51.48 4.17 -14.23
C GLU A 926 -51.42 2.77 -14.82
N GLU A 927 -52.54 2.02 -14.75
CA GLU A 927 -52.64 0.76 -15.47
C GLU A 927 -52.26 1.06 -16.90
N THR A 928 -51.14 0.51 -17.36
CA THR A 928 -50.78 0.53 -18.77
C THR A 928 -51.98 -0.07 -19.50
N PHE A 929 -52.75 0.80 -20.15
CA PHE A 929 -53.83 0.42 -21.02
C PHE A 929 -53.21 -0.50 -22.06
N ASP A 930 -53.46 -1.79 -21.91
CA ASP A 930 -53.01 -2.83 -22.80
C ASP A 930 -53.72 -2.64 -24.14
N GLN A 931 -53.25 -1.71 -24.97
CA GLN A 931 -53.75 -1.48 -26.34
C GLN A 931 -53.54 -2.71 -27.24
N SER A 932 -52.89 -3.77 -26.74
CA SER A 932 -52.84 -5.09 -27.38
C SER A 932 -54.12 -5.92 -27.21
N LYS A 933 -55.12 -5.46 -26.43
CA LYS A 933 -56.44 -6.12 -26.26
C LYS A 933 -57.64 -5.35 -26.84
N SER A 934 -57.42 -4.34 -27.68
CA SER A 934 -58.47 -3.60 -28.39
C SER A 934 -58.37 -3.77 -29.90
N THR A 935 -58.36 -5.01 -30.38
CA THR A 935 -58.91 -5.39 -31.70
C THR A 935 -59.18 -6.89 -31.68
N ASN A 936 -60.27 -7.30 -31.02
CA ASN A 936 -61.03 -8.51 -31.33
C ASN A 936 -62.29 -8.58 -30.45
N THR A 937 -63.30 -7.74 -30.75
CA THR A 937 -64.72 -8.10 -30.58
C THR A 937 -65.63 -7.06 -31.26
N GLN A 938 -65.73 -7.15 -32.58
CA GLN A 938 -66.96 -7.06 -33.35
C GLN A 938 -66.67 -8.03 -34.49
N GLN A 939 -67.31 -9.17 -34.64
CA GLN A 939 -68.74 -9.39 -34.69
C GLN A 939 -68.89 -10.89 -34.99
N ASP A 940 -69.73 -11.61 -34.25
CA ASP A 940 -70.62 -12.63 -34.82
C ASP A 940 -71.47 -13.26 -33.72
N ASP A 941 -72.70 -12.77 -33.68
CA ASP A 941 -73.86 -13.60 -33.39
C ASP A 941 -74.87 -13.25 -34.48
N LEU A 942 -74.96 -14.10 -35.52
CA LEU A 942 -76.21 -14.58 -36.12
C LEU A 942 -75.94 -15.38 -37.42
N THR A 943 -76.14 -16.69 -37.26
CA THR A 943 -76.80 -17.61 -38.22
C THR A 943 -76.08 -18.06 -39.50
N ASN A 944 -75.83 -19.38 -39.49
CA ASN A 944 -76.19 -20.39 -40.49
C ASN A 944 -75.63 -20.37 -41.93
N HIS A 945 -75.29 -21.60 -42.33
CA HIS A 945 -75.27 -22.18 -43.66
C HIS A 945 -74.06 -21.93 -44.57
N ASP A 946 -73.28 -23.02 -44.65
CA ASP A 946 -72.96 -23.74 -45.88
C ASP A 946 -71.90 -23.25 -46.86
N LEU A 947 -71.15 -24.29 -47.27
CA LEU A 947 -70.43 -24.53 -48.51
C LEU A 947 -69.01 -23.97 -48.73
N GLU A 948 -68.11 -24.96 -48.75
CA GLU A 948 -67.17 -25.26 -49.83
C GLU A 948 -65.87 -24.44 -49.99
N SER A 949 -64.82 -25.13 -49.50
CA SER A 949 -63.72 -25.65 -50.33
C SER A 949 -62.52 -24.75 -50.63
N SER A 950 -61.34 -25.36 -50.39
CA SER A 950 -60.20 -25.43 -51.33
C SER A 950 -59.44 -24.10 -51.55
N VAL A 951 -58.11 -23.97 -51.45
CA VAL A 951 -56.97 -24.90 -51.50
C VAL A 951 -55.69 -24.04 -51.35
N ARG A 952 -54.67 -24.61 -50.68
CA ARG A 952 -53.21 -24.45 -50.85
C ARG A 952 -52.48 -23.10 -50.65
N ASN A 953 -51.49 -23.23 -49.76
CA ASN A 953 -50.05 -22.94 -49.92
C ASN A 953 -49.61 -21.51 -50.27
N PHE A 954 -48.98 -20.83 -49.31
CA PHE A 954 -47.53 -20.91 -49.12
C PHE A 954 -47.18 -20.64 -47.65
#